data_AF-A0A2P9AR96-F1
#
_entry.id   AF-A0A2P9AR96-F1
#
_cell.length_a   1.000
_cell.length_b   1.000
_cell.length_c   1.000
_cell.angle_alpha   90.00
_cell.angle_beta   90.00
_cell.angle_gamma   90.00
#
_symmetry.space_group_name_H-M   'P 1'
#
loop_
_entity.id
_entity.type
_entity.pdbx_description
1 polymer ?
#
loop_
_entity_poly.entity_id
_entity_poly.type
_entity_poly.pdbx_seq_one_letter_code
_entity_poly.pdbx_strand_id
1 'polypeptide(L)'
;MNDCCASSSSREKVAASASEPPPNFAVRPGVTFPDWSVVSSPAVKDALLAMVGSDHVLNRWSGYDPATDGVRVALLQHYVEHGRAPTPAVLAIRVGLNETAIQSLLDELRRRDLVVLDGDKIVGAYPVTDRDTGHRVTLDGRSLNAMCSVDALGIGAMTGHDIAIASRCRHCGAPIRITTRDRGKGLAQVEPRTAVMWQSVRYEGECAANSLCANTAFFCSEDHLATWRQERQSDEPGFRLSIEEALEAGRAIFGPSLAGVDAIASQDNDAAGAQGEFQSPGNTASHDRPVTHRRLGTNGRNSGSYDLAVIGAGSAGFSAAITAADQGAQVALIGSGTIGGTCVNIGCVPSKTLIRAAETLHNARAAARFAGITAEAEVTDWRGTVRQKDTLVSELRQAKYVDLLPAYNGIAYHDGPARLMDGGVEVNGTRIPAAKIIIATGARPAVPAIAGIETVPYLTSTTALDLEELPRSLLVIGGGYVGVELAQMFGRAGVKVTLVCRSRLLPEAEPEISAALTGYFADEGIAVVSGIAYRAIRKSNDGVALTVAHDGQETTIDADQVLIATGRAPNFEGLGLAEHGVVVSPKGGIIVDDRMRTTRSGIYAVGDVTGHDQFVYMAAYGAKLAARNALNGDDLRYDNSAMPAIVFTDPQVASVGLTEATARAAGHAVRVSTIGLDQVPRALAARDTRGLIKLVAEAGSGRLLGAHVLAPEGADSIQTAALAIRQGLTINDLADTIFPYLTTVEGLKLAALAFDKDVAKLSCCAG
;
A
#
# COMPACT_ATOMS: atom_id res chain seq x y z
N MET A 1 -26.08 -19.01 -5.84
CA MET A 1 -24.86 -19.83 -5.94
C MET A 1 -23.86 -19.04 -6.77
N ASN A 2 -22.62 -18.98 -6.28
CA ASN A 2 -21.42 -18.38 -6.84
C ASN A 2 -21.34 -16.84 -6.85
N ASP A 3 -20.78 -16.28 -5.78
CA ASP A 3 -19.99 -15.03 -5.78
C ASP A 3 -19.10 -15.01 -4.52
N CYS A 4 -18.34 -16.10 -4.30
CA CYS A 4 -17.35 -16.18 -3.21
C CYS A 4 -15.92 -15.88 -3.67
N CYS A 5 -15.69 -15.70 -4.97
CA CYS A 5 -14.34 -15.74 -5.49
C CYS A 5 -14.20 -14.81 -6.71
N ALA A 6 -13.77 -13.57 -6.44
CA ALA A 6 -13.35 -12.62 -7.47
C ALA A 6 -11.87 -12.85 -7.75
N SER A 7 -11.56 -13.11 -9.02
CA SER A 7 -10.25 -13.54 -9.50
C SER A 7 -9.17 -12.46 -9.42
N SER A 8 -7.96 -12.84 -9.03
CA SER A 8 -6.75 -12.10 -9.39
C SER A 8 -5.73 -13.03 -10.05
N SER A 9 -5.52 -12.82 -11.35
CA SER A 9 -4.46 -13.50 -12.09
C SER A 9 -3.21 -12.63 -12.11
N SER A 10 -2.13 -13.09 -11.48
CA SER A 10 -0.78 -12.80 -11.98
C SER A 10 0.17 -13.96 -11.66
N ARG A 11 0.78 -14.50 -12.71
CA ARG A 11 1.90 -15.43 -12.63
C ARG A 11 3.17 -14.59 -12.53
N GLU A 12 3.72 -14.42 -11.33
CA GLU A 12 5.14 -14.07 -11.18
C GLU A 12 5.81 -15.09 -10.27
N LYS A 13 6.84 -15.75 -10.80
CA LYS A 13 7.71 -16.66 -10.06
C LYS A 13 8.49 -15.83 -9.04
N VAL A 14 8.08 -15.87 -7.78
CA VAL A 14 8.90 -15.40 -6.66
C VAL A 14 10.07 -16.38 -6.50
N ALA A 15 11.23 -16.02 -7.04
CA ALA A 15 12.49 -16.60 -6.61
C ALA A 15 12.81 -16.02 -5.22
N ALA A 16 12.42 -16.73 -4.15
CA ALA A 16 12.69 -16.32 -2.79
C ALA A 16 14.21 -16.34 -2.51
N SER A 17 14.75 -15.16 -2.22
CA SER A 17 16.07 -14.95 -1.65
C SER A 17 16.21 -15.71 -0.32
N ALA A 18 17.34 -16.39 -0.10
CA ALA A 18 17.58 -17.28 1.04
C ALA A 18 17.75 -16.60 2.41
N SER A 19 17.36 -15.32 2.58
CA SER A 19 17.65 -14.53 3.79
C SER A 19 16.44 -13.96 4.54
N GLU A 20 15.21 -14.16 4.07
CA GLU A 20 14.00 -13.74 4.81
C GLU A 20 13.36 -14.93 5.54
N PRO A 21 12.90 -14.75 6.79
CA PRO A 21 12.14 -15.79 7.49
C PRO A 21 10.86 -16.09 6.72
N PRO A 22 10.46 -17.37 6.59
CA PRO A 22 9.27 -17.73 5.83
C PRO A 22 8.02 -17.09 6.48
N PRO A 23 7.04 -16.64 5.68
CA PRO A 23 5.90 -15.88 6.16
C PRO A 23 5.08 -16.70 7.17
N ASN A 24 4.81 -16.15 8.34
CA ASN A 24 4.00 -16.78 9.38
C ASN A 24 2.84 -15.87 9.81
N PHE A 25 1.73 -16.50 10.18
CA PHE A 25 0.48 -15.84 10.54
C PHE A 25 0.09 -16.25 11.95
N ALA A 26 0.01 -15.32 12.89
CA ALA A 26 -0.46 -15.64 14.22
C ALA A 26 -1.97 -15.94 14.18
N VAL A 27 -2.34 -17.19 14.52
CA VAL A 27 -3.74 -17.64 14.61
C VAL A 27 -4.27 -17.39 16.02
N ARG A 28 -3.44 -17.67 17.03
CA ARG A 28 -3.67 -17.42 18.46
C ARG A 28 -2.34 -17.05 19.12
N PRO A 29 -2.32 -16.50 20.35
CA PRO A 29 -1.08 -16.23 21.06
C PRO A 29 -0.17 -17.48 21.10
N GLY A 30 1.03 -17.37 20.52
CA GLY A 30 2.01 -18.46 20.45
C GLY A 30 1.72 -19.55 19.42
N VAL A 31 0.69 -19.40 18.57
CA VAL A 31 0.30 -20.37 17.54
C VAL A 31 0.35 -19.71 16.17
N THR A 32 1.22 -20.20 15.29
CA THR A 32 1.40 -19.63 13.94
C THR A 32 1.03 -20.63 12.84
N PHE A 33 0.53 -20.09 11.72
CA PHE A 33 0.27 -20.80 10.48
C PHE A 33 1.16 -20.25 9.34
N PRO A 34 1.72 -21.10 8.46
CA PRO A 34 2.02 -22.49 8.72
C PRO A 34 2.93 -22.62 9.95
N ASP A 35 2.88 -23.76 10.62
CA ASP A 35 3.89 -24.10 11.62
C ASP A 35 5.19 -24.50 10.91
N TRP A 36 6.05 -23.53 10.65
CA TRP A 36 7.35 -23.78 10.02
C TRP A 36 8.29 -24.63 10.87
N SER A 37 8.02 -24.79 12.18
CA SER A 37 8.88 -25.59 13.06
C SER A 37 8.82 -27.09 12.75
N VAL A 38 7.76 -27.54 12.07
CA VAL A 38 7.60 -28.94 11.66
C VAL A 38 8.00 -29.19 10.21
N VAL A 39 8.43 -28.17 9.47
CA VAL A 39 8.81 -28.27 8.05
C VAL A 39 10.31 -28.53 7.92
N SER A 40 10.66 -29.67 7.35
CA SER A 40 12.04 -30.12 7.17
C SER A 40 12.36 -30.47 5.71
N SER A 41 11.36 -30.89 4.92
CA SER A 41 11.55 -31.20 3.51
C SER A 41 11.59 -29.92 2.66
N PRO A 42 12.60 -29.76 1.77
CA PRO A 42 12.61 -28.67 0.80
C PRO A 42 11.37 -28.65 -0.10
N ALA A 43 10.87 -29.82 -0.52
CA ALA A 43 9.69 -29.91 -1.36
C ALA A 43 8.43 -29.43 -0.63
N VAL A 44 8.33 -29.71 0.67
CA VAL A 44 7.25 -29.20 1.53
C VAL A 44 7.38 -27.71 1.74
N LYS A 45 8.60 -27.21 1.99
CA LYS A 45 8.87 -25.77 2.12
C LYS A 45 8.44 -25.01 0.86
N ASP A 46 8.83 -25.49 -0.33
CA ASP A 46 8.47 -24.86 -1.59
C ASP A 46 6.96 -24.93 -1.85
N ALA A 47 6.32 -26.06 -1.54
CA ALA A 47 4.87 -26.22 -1.66
C ALA A 47 4.10 -25.25 -0.74
N LEU A 48 4.54 -25.11 0.51
CA LEU A 48 3.94 -24.20 1.48
C LEU A 48 4.19 -22.74 1.10
N LEU A 49 5.40 -22.38 0.66
CA LEU A 49 5.72 -21.03 0.18
C LEU A 49 4.88 -20.64 -1.03
N ALA A 50 4.69 -21.55 -1.98
CA ALA A 50 3.84 -21.33 -3.14
C ALA A 50 2.35 -21.22 -2.77
N MET A 51 1.90 -21.91 -1.71
CA MET A 51 0.53 -21.82 -1.20
C MET A 51 0.29 -20.51 -0.44
N VAL A 52 1.17 -20.13 0.49
CA VAL A 52 1.04 -18.91 1.30
C VAL A 52 1.38 -17.62 0.54
N GLY A 53 2.10 -17.71 -0.58
CA GLY A 53 2.40 -16.58 -1.45
C GLY A 53 1.21 -16.08 -2.29
N SER A 54 0.02 -16.66 -2.10
CA SER A 54 -1.23 -16.18 -2.69
C SER A 54 -2.03 -15.36 -1.67
N ASP A 55 -2.51 -14.17 -2.08
CA ASP A 55 -3.27 -13.24 -1.23
C ASP A 55 -4.52 -13.88 -0.58
N HIS A 56 -5.07 -14.93 -1.21
CA HIS A 56 -6.20 -15.70 -0.67
C HIS A 56 -5.89 -16.45 0.63
N VAL A 57 -4.69 -17.02 0.76
CA VAL A 57 -4.29 -17.79 1.95
C VAL A 57 -3.94 -16.88 3.12
N LEU A 58 -3.42 -15.69 2.85
CA LEU A 58 -3.19 -14.60 3.83
C LEU A 58 -4.49 -14.21 4.56
N ASN A 59 -5.54 -13.89 3.80
CA ASN A 59 -6.85 -13.48 4.35
C ASN A 59 -7.61 -14.63 5.02
N ARG A 60 -7.35 -15.87 4.57
CA ARG A 60 -7.95 -17.07 5.17
C ARG A 60 -7.54 -17.23 6.63
N TRP A 61 -6.30 -16.98 7.01
CA TRP A 61 -5.72 -17.40 8.31
C TRP A 61 -5.29 -16.27 9.27
N SER A 62 -5.43 -15.00 8.89
CA SER A 62 -4.97 -13.86 9.70
C SER A 62 -6.09 -12.87 10.04
N GLY A 63 -5.95 -12.15 11.16
CA GLY A 63 -6.85 -11.06 11.55
C GLY A 63 -8.25 -11.49 12.01
N TYR A 64 -8.39 -12.64 12.67
CA TYR A 64 -9.64 -13.01 13.33
C TYR A 64 -9.81 -12.25 14.65
N ASP A 65 -11.03 -11.80 14.93
CA ASP A 65 -11.38 -11.48 16.31
C ASP A 65 -11.50 -12.78 17.14
N PRO A 66 -11.35 -12.72 18.48
CA PRO A 66 -11.42 -13.91 19.34
C PRO A 66 -12.76 -14.67 19.29
N ALA A 67 -13.88 -14.01 19.00
CA ALA A 67 -15.18 -14.65 18.92
C ALA A 67 -15.33 -15.45 17.62
N THR A 68 -14.82 -14.93 16.50
CA THR A 68 -14.74 -15.64 15.21
C THR A 68 -13.88 -16.90 15.32
N ASP A 69 -12.71 -16.83 15.97
CA ASP A 69 -11.89 -18.01 16.24
C ASP A 69 -12.58 -18.98 17.21
N GLY A 70 -13.26 -18.48 18.24
CA GLY A 70 -14.05 -19.29 19.17
C GLY A 70 -15.14 -20.11 18.48
N VAL A 71 -15.89 -19.51 17.56
CA VAL A 71 -16.90 -20.21 16.73
C VAL A 71 -16.25 -21.27 15.85
N ARG A 72 -15.12 -20.95 15.21
CA ARG A 72 -14.39 -21.88 14.35
C ARG A 72 -13.86 -23.10 15.13
N VAL A 73 -13.25 -22.87 16.29
CA VAL A 73 -12.75 -23.93 17.18
C VAL A 73 -13.91 -24.82 17.63
N ALA A 74 -15.02 -24.22 18.05
CA ALA A 74 -16.21 -24.96 18.47
C ALA A 74 -16.79 -25.83 17.34
N LEU A 75 -16.76 -25.34 16.08
CA LEU A 75 -17.16 -26.12 14.91
C LEU A 75 -16.27 -27.34 14.69
N LEU A 76 -14.94 -27.14 14.69
CA LEU A 76 -13.98 -28.22 14.49
C LEU A 76 -14.06 -29.27 15.60
N GLN A 77 -14.17 -28.85 16.87
CA GLN A 77 -14.37 -29.76 18.00
C GLN A 77 -15.67 -30.56 17.85
N HIS A 78 -16.78 -29.90 17.46
CA HIS A 78 -18.05 -30.59 17.25
C HIS A 78 -17.95 -31.65 16.14
N TYR A 79 -17.24 -31.36 15.05
CA TYR A 79 -16.98 -32.34 14.00
C TYR A 79 -16.21 -33.54 14.54
N VAL A 80 -15.13 -33.33 15.29
CA VAL A 80 -14.35 -34.41 15.92
C VAL A 80 -15.21 -35.23 16.90
N GLU A 81 -16.16 -34.60 17.58
CA GLU A 81 -17.06 -35.24 18.53
C GLU A 81 -18.14 -36.09 17.87
N HIS A 82 -18.73 -35.60 16.77
CA HIS A 82 -19.99 -36.13 16.24
C HIS A 82 -19.94 -36.60 14.79
N GLY A 83 -18.85 -36.35 14.07
CA GLY A 83 -18.69 -36.77 12.67
C GLY A 83 -19.44 -35.92 11.64
N ARG A 84 -20.12 -34.85 12.06
CA ARG A 84 -21.01 -34.03 11.21
C ARG A 84 -21.12 -32.59 11.73
N ALA A 85 -21.60 -31.68 10.88
CA ALA A 85 -21.85 -30.29 11.27
C ALA A 85 -22.91 -30.15 12.38
N PRO A 86 -22.75 -29.17 13.31
CA PRO A 86 -23.83 -28.74 14.20
C PRO A 86 -24.85 -27.87 13.44
N THR A 87 -26.05 -27.68 14.03
CA THR A 87 -26.93 -26.58 13.61
C THR A 87 -26.41 -25.25 14.20
N PRO A 88 -26.75 -24.08 13.59
CA PRO A 88 -26.41 -22.78 14.16
C PRO A 88 -26.86 -22.63 15.63
N ALA A 89 -28.02 -23.17 15.99
CA ALA A 89 -28.53 -23.19 17.37
C ALA A 89 -27.64 -24.00 18.33
N VAL A 90 -27.17 -25.18 17.93
CA VAL A 90 -26.24 -26.00 18.73
C VAL A 90 -24.90 -25.28 18.91
N LEU A 91 -24.44 -24.61 17.86
CA LEU A 91 -23.21 -23.82 17.91
C LEU A 91 -23.36 -22.60 18.84
N ALA A 92 -24.49 -21.90 18.76
CA ALA A 92 -24.81 -20.75 19.62
C ALA A 92 -24.73 -21.10 21.11
N ILE A 93 -25.35 -22.23 21.50
CA ILE A 93 -25.29 -22.76 22.87
C ILE A 93 -23.85 -23.06 23.28
N ARG A 94 -23.06 -23.66 22.38
CA ARG A 94 -21.70 -24.11 22.68
C ARG A 94 -20.72 -22.95 22.97
N VAL A 95 -20.90 -21.81 22.30
CA VAL A 95 -20.02 -20.64 22.48
C VAL A 95 -20.65 -19.52 23.33
N GLY A 96 -21.86 -19.72 23.86
CA GLY A 96 -22.53 -18.73 24.70
C GLY A 96 -23.01 -17.48 23.95
N LEU A 97 -23.34 -17.61 22.66
CA LEU A 97 -23.81 -16.51 21.81
C LEU A 97 -25.28 -16.71 21.40
N ASN A 98 -25.93 -15.65 20.92
CA ASN A 98 -27.26 -15.78 20.30
C ASN A 98 -27.14 -16.19 18.82
N GLU A 99 -28.22 -16.74 18.25
CA GLU A 99 -28.22 -17.27 16.88
C GLU A 99 -27.93 -16.19 15.81
N THR A 100 -28.36 -14.94 16.04
CA THR A 100 -28.08 -13.82 15.12
C THR A 100 -26.58 -13.50 15.06
N ALA A 101 -25.90 -13.51 16.20
CA ALA A 101 -24.45 -13.33 16.29
C ALA A 101 -23.72 -14.49 15.60
N ILE A 102 -24.18 -15.74 15.81
CA ILE A 102 -23.64 -16.91 15.12
C ILE A 102 -23.75 -16.77 13.60
N GLN A 103 -24.90 -16.35 13.09
CA GLN A 103 -25.09 -16.21 11.65
C GLN A 103 -24.08 -15.20 11.05
N SER A 104 -23.87 -14.07 11.74
CA SER A 104 -22.90 -13.06 11.30
C SER A 104 -21.46 -13.58 11.30
N LEU A 105 -21.08 -14.37 12.32
CA LEU A 105 -19.76 -14.98 12.44
C LEU A 105 -19.56 -16.13 11.43
N LEU A 106 -20.60 -16.91 11.14
CA LEU A 106 -20.58 -17.94 10.09
C LEU A 106 -20.43 -17.31 8.70
N ASP A 107 -21.06 -16.17 8.44
CA ASP A 107 -20.88 -15.43 7.20
C ASP A 107 -19.46 -14.86 7.05
N GLU A 108 -18.84 -14.43 8.15
CA GLU A 108 -17.42 -14.07 8.14
C GLU A 108 -16.52 -15.27 7.84
N LEU A 109 -16.72 -16.40 8.54
CA LEU A 109 -15.96 -17.62 8.29
C LEU A 109 -16.17 -18.14 6.86
N ARG A 110 -17.35 -17.96 6.27
CA ARG A 110 -17.64 -18.26 4.87
C ARG A 110 -16.89 -17.33 3.91
N ARG A 111 -16.87 -16.02 4.16
CA ARG A 111 -16.08 -15.05 3.35
C ARG A 111 -14.58 -15.34 3.39
N ARG A 112 -14.10 -15.87 4.52
CA ARG A 112 -12.71 -16.32 4.70
C ARG A 112 -12.44 -17.73 4.18
N ASP A 113 -13.42 -18.39 3.57
CA ASP A 113 -13.28 -19.73 2.99
C ASP A 113 -12.87 -20.80 4.04
N LEU A 114 -13.45 -20.71 5.23
CA LEU A 114 -13.25 -21.65 6.36
C LEU A 114 -14.50 -22.45 6.71
N VAL A 115 -15.68 -22.02 6.25
CA VAL A 115 -16.96 -22.70 6.47
C VAL A 115 -17.72 -22.75 5.15
N VAL A 116 -18.37 -23.89 4.89
CA VAL A 116 -19.25 -24.10 3.73
C VAL A 116 -20.68 -24.11 4.21
N LEU A 117 -21.50 -23.22 3.65
CA LEU A 117 -22.93 -23.10 3.96
C LEU A 117 -23.77 -23.52 2.74
N ASP A 118 -24.86 -24.25 2.99
CA ASP A 118 -25.93 -24.55 2.05
C ASP A 118 -27.22 -23.88 2.57
N GLY A 119 -27.48 -22.65 2.10
CA GLY A 119 -28.39 -21.74 2.78
C GLY A 119 -27.86 -21.39 4.17
N ASP A 120 -28.67 -21.59 5.21
CA ASP A 120 -28.27 -21.40 6.63
C ASP A 120 -27.69 -22.67 7.26
N LYS A 121 -27.60 -23.77 6.50
CA LYS A 121 -27.07 -25.04 6.99
C LYS A 121 -25.55 -25.09 6.83
N ILE A 122 -24.86 -25.41 7.91
CA ILE A 122 -23.43 -25.73 7.88
C ILE A 122 -23.26 -27.12 7.25
N VAL A 123 -22.44 -27.21 6.20
CA VAL A 123 -22.14 -28.48 5.49
C VAL A 123 -20.63 -28.77 5.40
N GLY A 124 -19.81 -27.89 5.96
CA GLY A 124 -18.38 -28.11 6.12
C GLY A 124 -17.71 -27.01 6.94
N ALA A 125 -16.60 -27.37 7.59
CA ALA A 125 -15.71 -26.46 8.29
C ALA A 125 -14.27 -26.91 7.99
N TYR A 126 -13.51 -26.11 7.25
CA TYR A 126 -12.19 -26.49 6.73
C TYR A 126 -11.27 -26.94 7.89
N PRO A 127 -10.74 -28.19 7.88
CA PRO A 127 -10.59 -29.10 6.72
C PRO A 127 -11.61 -30.26 6.57
N VAL A 128 -12.74 -30.26 7.28
CA VAL A 128 -13.74 -31.36 7.32
C VAL A 128 -15.09 -30.98 6.69
N THR A 129 -15.81 -31.95 6.14
CA THR A 129 -17.11 -31.72 5.49
C THR A 129 -18.11 -32.86 5.72
N ASP A 130 -19.40 -32.54 5.58
CA ASP A 130 -20.48 -33.54 5.55
C ASP A 130 -20.54 -34.29 4.21
N ARG A 131 -19.88 -33.77 3.16
CA ARG A 131 -19.89 -34.37 1.82
C ARG A 131 -18.89 -35.53 1.73
N ASP A 132 -19.25 -36.60 1.02
CA ASP A 132 -18.31 -37.68 0.71
C ASP A 132 -17.37 -37.24 -0.41
N THR A 133 -16.12 -36.97 -0.06
CA THR A 133 -15.05 -36.57 -0.98
C THR A 133 -14.22 -37.78 -1.46
N GLY A 134 -14.47 -38.96 -0.91
CA GLY A 134 -13.58 -40.11 -1.06
C GLY A 134 -12.33 -40.05 -0.18
N HIS A 135 -12.25 -39.12 0.78
CA HIS A 135 -11.19 -39.04 1.80
C HIS A 135 -11.78 -39.23 3.19
N ARG A 136 -11.96 -40.49 3.60
CA ARG A 136 -12.55 -40.83 4.90
C ARG A 136 -11.46 -40.98 5.96
N VAL A 137 -11.60 -40.27 7.08
CA VAL A 137 -10.67 -40.32 8.21
C VAL A 137 -11.37 -40.91 9.42
N THR A 138 -10.83 -42.00 9.96
CA THR A 138 -11.32 -42.64 11.19
C THR A 138 -10.41 -42.30 12.35
N LEU A 139 -10.99 -41.77 13.44
CA LEU A 139 -10.31 -41.48 14.70
C LEU A 139 -11.24 -41.89 15.85
N ASP A 140 -10.72 -42.61 16.84
CA ASP A 140 -11.48 -43.11 18.01
C ASP A 140 -12.83 -43.77 17.67
N GLY A 141 -12.88 -44.55 16.58
CA GLY A 141 -14.10 -45.23 16.12
C GLY A 141 -15.12 -44.33 15.43
N ARG A 142 -14.83 -43.03 15.25
CA ARG A 142 -15.66 -42.06 14.54
C ARG A 142 -15.10 -41.82 13.15
N SER A 143 -15.97 -41.51 12.20
CA SER A 143 -15.61 -41.27 10.81
C SER A 143 -15.89 -39.83 10.43
N LEU A 144 -14.92 -39.17 9.82
CA LEU A 144 -14.98 -37.84 9.22
C LEU A 144 -14.73 -37.94 7.73
N ASN A 145 -15.28 -36.99 6.95
CA ASN A 145 -14.81 -36.77 5.58
C ASN A 145 -13.92 -35.53 5.57
N ALA A 146 -12.69 -35.70 5.09
CA ALA A 146 -11.79 -34.58 4.83
C ALA A 146 -12.14 -33.93 3.49
N MET A 147 -11.91 -32.63 3.33
CA MET A 147 -12.21 -31.97 2.05
C MET A 147 -11.28 -32.44 0.92
N CYS A 148 -10.00 -32.68 1.20
CA CYS A 148 -9.06 -33.29 0.25
C CYS A 148 -7.98 -34.21 0.89
N SER A 149 -6.96 -34.59 0.11
CA SER A 149 -5.92 -35.52 0.54
C SER A 149 -4.95 -34.95 1.59
N VAL A 150 -4.50 -33.69 1.48
CA VAL A 150 -3.64 -33.06 2.50
C VAL A 150 -4.40 -32.77 3.79
N ASP A 151 -5.68 -32.39 3.65
CA ASP A 151 -6.62 -32.22 4.75
C ASP A 151 -6.76 -33.51 5.57
N ALA A 152 -6.90 -34.65 4.88
CA ALA A 152 -7.01 -35.96 5.53
C ALA A 152 -5.77 -36.30 6.37
N LEU A 153 -4.59 -35.95 5.88
CA LEU A 153 -3.31 -36.17 6.59
C LEU A 153 -3.13 -35.21 7.76
N GLY A 154 -3.66 -33.99 7.67
CA GLY A 154 -3.56 -32.98 8.73
C GLY A 154 -4.44 -33.22 9.95
N ILE A 155 -5.56 -33.94 9.80
CA ILE A 155 -6.56 -34.12 10.87
C ILE A 155 -5.95 -34.77 12.12
N GLY A 156 -5.07 -35.77 11.99
CA GLY A 156 -4.48 -36.42 13.16
C GLY A 156 -3.64 -35.48 14.02
N ALA A 157 -2.83 -34.63 13.38
CA ALA A 157 -2.02 -33.64 14.07
C ALA A 157 -2.86 -32.48 14.63
N MET A 158 -3.94 -32.10 13.94
CA MET A 158 -4.91 -31.11 14.42
C MET A 158 -5.59 -31.59 15.70
N THR A 159 -5.98 -32.85 15.79
CA THR A 159 -6.72 -33.39 16.94
C THR A 159 -5.82 -34.01 18.01
N GLY A 160 -4.55 -34.29 17.69
CA GLY A 160 -3.63 -35.01 18.58
C GLY A 160 -3.93 -36.51 18.70
N HIS A 161 -4.57 -37.11 17.69
CA HIS A 161 -4.95 -38.53 17.67
C HIS A 161 -4.33 -39.26 16.48
N ASP A 162 -4.11 -40.56 16.64
CA ASP A 162 -3.75 -41.43 15.53
C ASP A 162 -5.01 -41.76 14.70
N ILE A 163 -4.87 -41.63 13.39
CA ILE A 163 -5.97 -41.74 12.43
C ILE A 163 -5.72 -42.82 11.39
N ALA A 164 -6.81 -43.38 10.85
CA ALA A 164 -6.81 -44.24 9.68
C ALA A 164 -7.56 -43.56 8.53
N ILE A 165 -6.87 -43.34 7.42
CA ILE A 165 -7.39 -42.71 6.20
C ILE A 165 -7.73 -43.81 5.19
N ALA A 166 -8.96 -43.82 4.71
CA ALA A 166 -9.39 -44.63 3.58
C ALA A 166 -9.72 -43.70 2.40
N SER A 167 -8.99 -43.86 1.30
CA SER A 167 -9.14 -43.07 0.10
C SER A 167 -9.00 -43.89 -1.18
N ARG A 168 -9.00 -43.23 -2.34
CA ARG A 168 -8.90 -43.83 -3.66
C ARG A 168 -7.90 -43.09 -4.52
N CYS A 169 -7.18 -43.84 -5.35
CA CYS A 169 -6.34 -43.28 -6.39
C CYS A 169 -7.18 -42.45 -7.36
N ARG A 170 -6.82 -41.20 -7.59
CA ARG A 170 -7.55 -40.28 -8.46
C ARG A 170 -7.58 -40.72 -9.93
N HIS A 171 -6.58 -41.50 -10.37
CA HIS A 171 -6.50 -41.99 -11.75
C HIS A 171 -7.30 -43.30 -11.95
N CYS A 172 -7.03 -44.33 -11.15
CA CYS A 172 -7.60 -45.67 -11.38
C CYS A 172 -8.67 -46.12 -10.38
N GLY A 173 -8.95 -45.34 -9.33
CA GLY A 173 -9.93 -45.65 -8.29
C GLY A 173 -9.52 -46.74 -7.28
N ALA A 174 -8.31 -47.30 -7.40
CA ALA A 174 -7.77 -48.30 -6.48
C ALA A 174 -7.71 -47.76 -5.03
N PRO A 175 -7.99 -48.59 -4.01
CA PRO A 175 -8.01 -48.15 -2.62
C PRO A 175 -6.62 -47.74 -2.15
N ILE A 176 -6.57 -46.65 -1.39
CA ILE A 176 -5.38 -46.17 -0.68
C ILE A 176 -5.71 -46.12 0.81
N ARG A 177 -4.89 -46.76 1.64
CA ARG A 177 -5.06 -46.80 3.10
C ARG A 177 -3.81 -46.26 3.78
N ILE A 178 -3.98 -45.32 4.69
CA ILE A 178 -2.88 -44.71 5.43
C ILE A 178 -3.25 -44.74 6.91
N THR A 179 -2.34 -45.20 7.77
CA THR A 179 -2.50 -45.06 9.22
C THR A 179 -1.34 -44.26 9.79
N THR A 180 -1.64 -43.48 10.82
CA THR A 180 -0.66 -42.64 11.51
C THR A 180 -0.35 -43.18 12.90
N ARG A 181 0.75 -42.70 13.48
CA ARG A 181 1.21 -42.94 14.85
C ARG A 181 1.69 -41.63 15.46
N ASP A 182 2.03 -41.67 16.75
CA ASP A 182 2.64 -40.57 17.49
C ASP A 182 1.73 -39.33 17.54
N ARG A 183 0.43 -39.55 17.75
CA ARG A 183 -0.63 -38.51 17.77
C ARG A 183 -0.76 -37.83 16.40
N GLY A 184 -0.79 -38.65 15.35
CA GLY A 184 -0.89 -38.18 13.97
C GLY A 184 0.37 -37.52 13.42
N LYS A 185 1.51 -37.61 14.12
CA LYS A 185 2.76 -36.94 13.72
C LYS A 185 3.67 -37.79 12.82
N GLY A 186 3.47 -39.10 12.79
CA GLY A 186 4.22 -40.03 11.96
C GLY A 186 3.34 -41.03 11.21
N LEU A 187 3.88 -41.66 10.17
CA LEU A 187 3.21 -42.74 9.45
C LEU A 187 3.44 -44.08 10.13
N ALA A 188 2.37 -44.86 10.30
CA ALA A 188 2.42 -46.25 10.75
C ALA A 188 2.38 -47.22 9.56
N GLN A 189 1.49 -46.96 8.60
CA GLN A 189 1.33 -47.80 7.40
C GLN A 189 0.81 -46.99 6.21
N VAL A 190 1.29 -47.32 5.02
CA VAL A 190 0.81 -46.77 3.74
C VAL A 190 0.61 -47.92 2.75
N GLU A 191 -0.60 -48.07 2.24
CA GLU A 191 -0.97 -49.09 1.27
C GLU A 191 -1.67 -48.46 0.05
N PRO A 192 -1.16 -48.68 -1.17
CA PRO A 192 0.12 -49.31 -1.48
C PRO A 192 1.31 -48.44 -1.06
N ARG A 193 2.46 -49.06 -0.79
CA ARG A 193 3.69 -48.35 -0.39
C ARG A 193 4.20 -47.35 -1.44
N THR A 194 3.77 -47.51 -2.68
CA THR A 194 4.09 -46.64 -3.83
C THR A 194 3.19 -45.41 -3.91
N ALA A 195 2.24 -45.22 -2.98
CA ALA A 195 1.33 -44.11 -3.03
C ALA A 195 2.06 -42.76 -2.92
N VAL A 196 1.53 -41.75 -3.61
CA VAL A 196 2.02 -40.37 -3.61
C VAL A 196 0.86 -39.39 -3.64
N MET A 197 1.13 -38.13 -3.36
CA MET A 197 0.13 -37.06 -3.37
C MET A 197 0.54 -35.95 -4.34
N TRP A 198 -0.43 -35.40 -5.05
CA TRP A 198 -0.28 -34.14 -5.76
C TRP A 198 -0.88 -33.01 -4.92
N GLN A 199 -0.06 -32.03 -4.56
CA GLN A 199 -0.48 -30.80 -3.88
C GLN A 199 -0.65 -29.70 -4.92
N SER A 200 -1.89 -29.32 -5.24
CA SER A 200 -2.11 -28.16 -6.10
C SER A 200 -1.84 -26.87 -5.32
N VAL A 201 -1.37 -25.82 -6.03
CA VAL A 201 -1.30 -24.46 -5.48
C VAL A 201 -2.41 -23.55 -6.02
N ARG A 202 -3.38 -24.12 -6.76
CA ARG A 202 -4.61 -23.44 -7.17
C ARG A 202 -5.81 -24.17 -6.60
N TYR A 203 -6.74 -23.41 -6.02
CA TYR A 203 -8.08 -23.90 -5.71
C TYR A 203 -9.00 -23.53 -6.88
N GLU A 204 -9.94 -24.39 -7.25
CA GLU A 204 -10.93 -24.05 -8.28
C GLU A 204 -11.78 -22.87 -7.79
N GLY A 205 -11.83 -21.81 -8.61
CA GLY A 205 -12.37 -20.53 -8.17
C GLY A 205 -11.67 -19.99 -6.94
N GLU A 206 -10.38 -20.22 -6.72
CA GLU A 206 -9.60 -19.70 -5.57
C GLU A 206 -10.08 -20.15 -4.16
N CYS A 207 -11.19 -20.86 -4.02
CA CYS A 207 -11.81 -21.20 -2.73
C CYS A 207 -11.60 -22.67 -2.33
N ALA A 208 -10.80 -22.98 -1.31
CA ALA A 208 -10.48 -24.33 -0.84
C ALA A 208 -11.66 -25.08 -0.21
N ALA A 209 -12.43 -24.40 0.66
CA ALA A 209 -13.53 -25.04 1.37
C ALA A 209 -14.72 -25.27 0.43
N ASN A 210 -15.03 -24.28 -0.42
CA ASN A 210 -16.14 -24.40 -1.38
C ASN A 210 -15.82 -25.33 -2.56
N SER A 211 -14.58 -25.36 -3.06
CA SER A 211 -14.17 -26.26 -4.17
C SER A 211 -13.75 -27.66 -3.71
N LEU A 212 -13.71 -27.89 -2.39
CA LEU A 212 -13.19 -29.13 -1.79
C LEU A 212 -11.76 -29.47 -2.23
N CYS A 213 -10.97 -28.45 -2.62
CA CYS A 213 -9.61 -28.60 -3.15
C CYS A 213 -9.48 -29.73 -4.19
N ALA A 214 -10.41 -29.79 -5.16
CA ALA A 214 -10.65 -30.94 -6.04
C ALA A 214 -9.42 -31.48 -6.81
N ASN A 215 -8.35 -30.70 -6.92
CA ASN A 215 -7.11 -31.07 -7.61
C ASN A 215 -5.99 -31.55 -6.67
N THR A 216 -6.18 -31.56 -5.35
CA THR A 216 -5.22 -32.11 -4.37
C THR A 216 -5.61 -33.53 -3.99
N ALA A 217 -4.94 -34.54 -4.57
CA ALA A 217 -5.38 -35.94 -4.49
C ALA A 217 -4.25 -36.97 -4.32
N PHE A 218 -4.63 -38.17 -3.86
CA PHE A 218 -3.74 -39.33 -3.79
C PHE A 218 -3.70 -40.13 -5.08
N PHE A 219 -2.54 -40.74 -5.35
CA PHE A 219 -2.28 -41.65 -6.45
C PHE A 219 -1.59 -42.90 -5.91
N CYS A 220 -1.91 -44.07 -6.43
CA CYS A 220 -1.33 -45.32 -5.94
C CYS A 220 0.11 -45.58 -6.46
N SER A 221 0.58 -44.81 -7.44
CA SER A 221 1.94 -44.86 -7.99
C SER A 221 2.31 -43.54 -8.68
N GLU A 222 3.61 -43.33 -8.91
CA GLU A 222 4.14 -42.25 -9.75
C GLU A 222 3.57 -42.26 -11.16
N ASP A 223 3.51 -43.44 -11.78
CA ASP A 223 3.01 -43.58 -13.16
C ASP A 223 1.56 -43.10 -13.27
N HIS A 224 0.73 -43.36 -12.27
CA HIS A 224 -0.66 -42.90 -12.26
C HIS A 224 -0.78 -41.39 -12.08
N LEU A 225 0.10 -40.79 -11.27
CA LEU A 225 0.19 -39.33 -11.18
C LEU A 225 0.65 -38.72 -12.51
N ALA A 226 1.71 -39.27 -13.11
CA ALA A 226 2.26 -38.80 -14.38
C ALA A 226 1.24 -38.87 -15.52
N THR A 227 0.55 -40.01 -15.69
CA THR A 227 -0.51 -40.19 -16.69
C THR A 227 -1.66 -39.23 -16.46
N TRP A 228 -2.16 -39.12 -15.22
CA TRP A 228 -3.24 -38.18 -14.89
C TRP A 228 -2.88 -36.72 -15.21
N ARG A 229 -1.61 -36.31 -15.01
CA ARG A 229 -1.12 -34.98 -15.38
C ARG A 229 -1.04 -34.78 -16.90
N GLN A 230 -0.58 -35.79 -17.64
CA GLN A 230 -0.47 -35.73 -19.11
C GLN A 230 -1.85 -35.63 -19.79
N GLU A 231 -2.84 -36.38 -19.31
CA GLU A 231 -4.20 -36.39 -19.86
C GLU A 231 -4.93 -35.04 -19.74
N ARG A 232 -4.52 -34.17 -18.81
CA ARG A 232 -5.23 -32.93 -18.48
C ARG A 232 -4.69 -31.68 -19.19
N GLN A 233 -3.63 -31.77 -20.00
CA GLN A 233 -2.95 -30.63 -20.68
C GLN A 233 -2.81 -29.38 -19.78
N SER A 234 -2.62 -29.52 -18.46
CA SER A 234 -2.67 -28.38 -17.56
C SER A 234 -1.26 -27.92 -17.17
N ASP A 235 -0.95 -26.66 -17.45
CA ASP A 235 0.08 -25.88 -16.75
C ASP A 235 -0.34 -25.64 -15.27
N GLU A 236 -1.00 -26.61 -14.62
CA GLU A 236 -1.47 -26.46 -13.26
C GLU A 236 -0.25 -26.50 -12.33
N PRO A 237 0.06 -25.38 -11.65
CA PRO A 237 1.18 -25.36 -10.73
C PRO A 237 0.84 -26.25 -9.52
N GLY A 238 1.78 -27.08 -9.12
CA GLY A 238 1.61 -27.99 -8.00
C GLY A 238 2.87 -28.81 -7.75
N PHE A 239 2.87 -29.52 -6.63
CA PHE A 239 4.02 -30.24 -6.11
C PHE A 239 3.66 -31.71 -5.95
N ARG A 240 4.53 -32.59 -6.49
CA ARG A 240 4.49 -34.01 -6.16
C ARG A 240 5.13 -34.17 -4.78
N LEU A 241 4.43 -34.82 -3.85
CA LEU A 241 4.93 -35.14 -2.51
C LEU A 241 4.81 -36.66 -2.27
N SER A 242 5.81 -37.24 -1.60
CA SER A 242 5.64 -38.55 -0.96
C SER A 242 4.58 -38.46 0.15
N ILE A 243 4.04 -39.60 0.62
CA ILE A 243 3.04 -39.58 1.70
C ILE A 243 3.63 -39.02 3.02
N GLU A 244 4.93 -39.19 3.24
CA GLU A 244 5.62 -38.66 4.42
C GLU A 244 5.78 -37.13 4.34
N GLU A 245 6.16 -36.61 3.17
CA GLU A 245 6.19 -35.17 2.91
C GLU A 245 4.79 -34.55 2.94
N ALA A 246 3.78 -35.26 2.42
CA ALA A 246 2.40 -34.84 2.46
C ALA A 246 1.86 -34.77 3.91
N LEU A 247 2.28 -35.70 4.77
CA LEU A 247 1.97 -35.66 6.21
C LEU A 247 2.64 -34.47 6.88
N GLU A 248 3.91 -34.18 6.55
CA GLU A 248 4.61 -32.98 7.03
C GLU A 248 3.88 -31.69 6.63
N ALA A 249 3.46 -31.57 5.36
CA ALA A 249 2.65 -30.46 4.88
C ALA A 249 1.32 -30.34 5.65
N GLY A 250 0.59 -31.45 5.81
CA GLY A 250 -0.65 -31.48 6.58
C GLY A 250 -0.48 -31.04 8.03
N ARG A 251 0.63 -31.42 8.69
CA ARG A 251 0.96 -31.00 10.05
C ARG A 251 1.21 -29.49 10.14
N ALA A 252 2.00 -28.95 9.21
CA ALA A 252 2.31 -27.52 9.17
C ALA A 252 1.05 -26.66 8.95
N ILE A 253 0.11 -27.16 8.13
CA ILE A 253 -1.12 -26.45 7.79
C ILE A 253 -2.17 -26.58 8.91
N PHE A 254 -2.39 -27.78 9.44
CA PHE A 254 -3.56 -28.05 10.27
C PHE A 254 -3.28 -28.23 11.75
N GLY A 255 -2.06 -28.60 12.14
CA GLY A 255 -1.64 -28.69 13.55
C GLY A 255 -1.98 -27.45 14.39
N PRO A 256 -1.80 -26.23 13.87
CA PRO A 256 -2.20 -25.00 14.57
C PRO A 256 -3.70 -24.86 14.87
N SER A 257 -4.59 -25.52 14.14
CA SER A 257 -6.04 -25.20 14.11
C SER A 257 -6.75 -25.40 15.45
N LEU A 258 -6.32 -26.38 16.27
CA LEU A 258 -6.81 -26.58 17.65
C LEU A 258 -5.72 -26.40 18.72
N ALA A 259 -4.50 -25.99 18.32
CA ALA A 259 -3.42 -25.74 19.26
C ALA A 259 -3.72 -24.52 20.15
N GLY A 260 -3.34 -24.59 21.43
CA GLY A 260 -3.48 -23.49 22.39
C GLY A 260 -4.88 -23.28 22.97
N VAL A 261 -5.88 -24.10 22.61
CA VAL A 261 -7.27 -23.97 23.09
C VAL A 261 -7.39 -24.27 24.60
N ASP A 262 -6.54 -25.15 25.15
CA ASP A 262 -6.53 -25.48 26.58
C ASP A 262 -5.91 -24.37 27.47
N ALA A 263 -5.12 -23.46 26.90
CA ALA A 263 -4.45 -22.38 27.65
C ALA A 263 -5.40 -21.21 27.99
N ILE A 264 -6.53 -21.09 27.29
CA ILE A 264 -7.53 -20.03 27.47
C ILE A 264 -8.51 -20.40 28.60
N ALA A 265 -8.82 -21.69 28.79
CA ALA A 265 -9.71 -22.15 29.85
C ALA A 265 -9.09 -22.09 31.27
N SER A 266 -7.75 -22.05 31.37
CA SER A 266 -7.03 -21.99 32.65
C SER A 266 -6.79 -20.57 33.18
N GLN A 267 -7.02 -19.51 32.39
CA GLN A 267 -6.79 -18.13 32.84
C GLN A 267 -7.96 -17.52 33.62
N ASP A 268 -9.16 -18.13 33.57
CA ASP A 268 -10.34 -17.66 34.30
C ASP A 268 -10.52 -18.27 35.71
N ASN A 269 -9.66 -19.22 36.13
CA ASN A 269 -9.81 -19.91 37.43
C ASN A 269 -8.71 -19.64 38.48
N ASP A 270 -7.59 -18.98 38.13
CA ASP A 270 -6.48 -18.74 39.07
C ASP A 270 -6.49 -17.34 39.70
N ALA A 271 -7.69 -16.82 40.00
CA ALA A 271 -7.88 -15.62 40.81
C ALA A 271 -8.41 -15.97 42.21
N ALA A 272 -7.86 -17.00 42.87
CA ALA A 272 -8.04 -17.21 44.31
C ALA A 272 -6.99 -18.18 44.88
N GLY A 273 -5.95 -17.64 45.54
CA GLY A 273 -5.30 -18.38 46.63
C GLY A 273 -3.77 -18.37 46.67
N ALA A 274 -3.30 -17.88 47.82
CA ALA A 274 -2.08 -18.28 48.55
C ALA A 274 -0.75 -17.56 48.27
N GLN A 275 -0.35 -16.86 49.33
CA GLN A 275 0.98 -16.38 49.67
C GLN A 275 1.97 -17.54 49.86
N GLY A 276 3.26 -17.32 49.59
CA GLY A 276 4.33 -18.24 49.96
C GLY A 276 5.72 -17.77 49.51
N GLU A 277 6.63 -17.68 50.46
CA GLU A 277 7.95 -17.05 50.43
C GLU A 277 9.11 -17.93 49.89
N PHE A 278 10.16 -17.25 49.37
CA PHE A 278 11.61 -17.50 49.49
C PHE A 278 12.29 -18.78 48.92
N GLN A 279 13.22 -18.59 47.94
CA GLN A 279 14.70 -18.74 48.04
C GLN A 279 15.39 -19.07 46.70
N SER A 280 16.48 -18.35 46.39
CA SER A 280 17.49 -18.69 45.35
C SER A 280 18.55 -19.65 45.93
N PRO A 281 19.28 -20.43 45.10
CA PRO A 281 20.57 -19.99 44.50
C PRO A 281 20.78 -20.60 43.08
N GLY A 282 21.76 -20.31 42.22
CA GLY A 282 23.00 -19.55 42.22
C GLY A 282 23.86 -20.03 41.04
N ASN A 283 24.34 -19.08 40.22
CA ASN A 283 25.63 -19.03 39.50
C ASN A 283 26.14 -20.17 38.57
N THR A 284 26.50 -19.84 37.32
CA THR A 284 27.89 -19.86 36.79
C THR A 284 27.96 -19.35 35.33
N ALA A 285 29.15 -18.87 34.94
CA ALA A 285 29.42 -17.91 33.87
C ALA A 285 30.25 -18.47 32.69
N SER A 286 30.23 -17.78 31.54
CA SER A 286 31.38 -17.45 30.64
C SER A 286 30.85 -16.91 29.28
N HIS A 287 31.03 -15.62 28.96
CA HIS A 287 32.12 -14.95 28.22
C HIS A 287 32.18 -15.20 26.70
N ASP A 288 31.67 -14.24 25.91
CA ASP A 288 32.50 -13.49 24.93
C ASP A 288 31.83 -12.15 24.51
N ARG A 289 32.62 -11.08 24.29
CA ARG A 289 32.20 -9.69 23.98
C ARG A 289 32.26 -9.43 22.45
N PRO A 290 31.46 -8.50 21.88
CA PRO A 290 31.98 -7.13 21.67
C PRO A 290 30.94 -5.97 21.59
N VAL A 291 31.50 -4.74 21.57
CA VAL A 291 30.94 -3.42 21.16
C VAL A 291 29.97 -2.71 22.11
N THR A 292 30.39 -1.51 22.56
CA THR A 292 29.69 -0.63 23.50
C THR A 292 28.52 0.11 22.85
N HIS A 293 27.32 -0.46 22.93
CA HIS A 293 26.09 0.32 22.91
C HIS A 293 25.92 1.02 24.26
N ARG A 294 25.85 2.36 24.24
CA ARG A 294 25.43 3.15 25.40
C ARG A 294 23.96 2.80 25.66
N ARG A 295 23.70 1.86 26.57
CA ARG A 295 22.35 1.55 27.06
C ARG A 295 21.73 2.83 27.60
N LEU A 296 20.70 3.32 26.91
CA LEU A 296 19.69 4.17 27.53
C LEU A 296 19.18 3.40 28.75
N GLY A 297 19.29 4.03 29.92
CA GLY A 297 19.01 3.40 31.20
C GLY A 297 17.58 2.89 31.24
N THR A 298 17.43 1.58 31.46
CA THR A 298 16.17 0.99 31.92
C THR A 298 15.95 1.41 33.37
N ASN A 299 15.40 2.61 33.56
CA ASN A 299 14.82 3.01 34.83
C ASN A 299 13.30 2.81 34.76
N GLY A 300 12.81 1.89 35.59
CA GLY A 300 11.44 1.90 36.10
C GLY A 300 10.33 1.55 35.11
N ARG A 301 9.79 0.33 35.22
CA ARG A 301 8.37 0.10 34.91
C ARG A 301 7.52 1.05 35.79
N ASN A 302 6.49 1.66 35.19
CA ASN A 302 5.49 2.62 35.71
C ASN A 302 5.81 4.13 35.68
N SER A 303 5.40 4.81 34.59
CA SER A 303 4.96 6.22 34.64
C SER A 303 3.83 6.60 33.66
N GLY A 304 3.25 5.67 32.88
CA GLY A 304 2.13 5.98 31.96
C GLY A 304 2.45 7.07 30.92
N SER A 305 3.72 7.38 30.66
CA SER A 305 4.18 8.45 29.77
C SER A 305 4.84 7.88 28.52
N TYR A 306 4.54 8.47 27.36
CA TYR A 306 5.14 8.10 26.09
C TYR A 306 6.52 8.75 25.92
N ASP A 307 7.42 8.09 25.17
CA ASP A 307 8.67 8.71 24.75
C ASP A 307 8.41 9.78 23.67
N LEU A 308 7.40 9.53 22.82
CA LEU A 308 7.07 10.38 21.70
C LEU A 308 5.55 10.45 21.47
N ALA A 309 5.01 11.66 21.32
CA ALA A 309 3.67 11.88 20.77
C ALA A 309 3.79 12.35 19.31
N VAL A 310 3.01 11.76 18.41
CA VAL A 310 2.96 12.12 16.99
C VAL A 310 1.55 12.58 16.64
N ILE A 311 1.38 13.86 16.31
CA ILE A 311 0.07 14.44 15.99
C ILE A 311 -0.15 14.43 14.48
N GLY A 312 -1.09 13.62 14.03
CA GLY A 312 -1.47 13.41 12.64
C GLY A 312 -1.19 11.98 12.20
N ALA A 313 -2.20 11.29 11.67
CA ALA A 313 -2.12 9.88 11.26
C ALA A 313 -2.03 9.70 9.73
N GLY A 314 -1.35 10.64 9.05
CA GLY A 314 -0.98 10.52 7.64
C GLY A 314 0.37 9.84 7.44
N SER A 315 0.91 9.85 6.22
CA SER A 315 2.18 9.17 5.89
C SER A 315 3.38 9.64 6.73
N ALA A 316 3.47 10.95 7.02
CA ALA A 316 4.49 11.47 7.93
C ALA A 316 4.32 10.96 9.36
N GLY A 317 3.10 10.95 9.87
CA GLY A 317 2.79 10.46 11.21
C GLY A 317 3.14 8.99 11.40
N PHE A 318 2.70 8.15 10.47
CA PHE A 318 3.06 6.73 10.46
C PHE A 318 4.56 6.51 10.31
N SER A 319 5.23 7.26 9.43
CA SER A 319 6.67 7.15 9.26
C SER A 319 7.43 7.51 10.55
N ALA A 320 7.04 8.58 11.25
CA ALA A 320 7.62 8.95 12.53
C ALA A 320 7.35 7.91 13.61
N ALA A 321 6.09 7.44 13.73
CA ALA A 321 5.69 6.50 14.76
C ALA A 321 6.36 5.13 14.61
N ILE A 322 6.38 4.58 13.40
CA ILE A 322 7.07 3.32 13.07
C ILE A 322 8.57 3.48 13.30
N THR A 323 9.20 4.55 12.81
CA THR A 323 10.64 4.78 12.99
C THR A 323 11.02 4.84 14.47
N ALA A 324 10.19 5.48 15.31
CA ALA A 324 10.42 5.56 16.74
C ALA A 324 10.19 4.20 17.44
N ALA A 325 9.13 3.48 17.09
CA ALA A 325 8.82 2.17 17.63
C ALA A 325 9.91 1.12 17.28
N ASP A 326 10.48 1.17 16.06
CA ASP A 326 11.61 0.34 15.65
C ASP A 326 12.89 0.60 16.47
N GLN A 327 13.00 1.78 17.10
CA GLN A 327 14.07 2.12 18.04
C GLN A 327 13.72 1.77 19.50
N GLY A 328 12.57 1.12 19.72
CA GLY A 328 12.08 0.68 21.03
C GLY A 328 11.30 1.74 21.82
N ALA A 329 10.98 2.89 21.22
CA ALA A 329 10.24 3.96 21.89
C ALA A 329 8.75 3.62 22.04
N GLN A 330 8.13 4.07 23.13
CA GLN A 330 6.69 4.07 23.31
C GLN A 330 6.09 5.32 22.67
N VAL A 331 5.20 5.13 21.70
CA VAL A 331 4.65 6.20 20.86
C VAL A 331 3.15 6.34 21.03
N ALA A 332 2.68 7.55 21.30
CA ALA A 332 1.27 7.91 21.11
C ALA A 332 1.10 8.48 19.70
N LEU A 333 0.43 7.75 18.80
CA LEU A 333 0.05 8.27 17.49
C LEU A 333 -1.38 8.82 17.58
N ILE A 334 -1.53 10.13 17.39
CA ILE A 334 -2.83 10.81 17.50
C ILE A 334 -3.37 11.13 16.12
N GLY A 335 -4.52 10.58 15.76
CA GLY A 335 -5.21 10.86 14.50
C GLY A 335 -6.52 11.62 14.72
N SER A 336 -6.90 12.45 13.76
CA SER A 336 -8.22 13.09 13.71
C SER A 336 -8.77 12.95 12.30
N GLY A 337 -9.96 12.38 12.17
CA GLY A 337 -10.59 12.06 10.89
C GLY A 337 -10.09 10.73 10.30
N THR A 338 -10.20 10.57 8.98
CA THR A 338 -9.84 9.31 8.32
C THR A 338 -8.34 9.03 8.39
N ILE A 339 -7.99 7.89 8.97
CA ILE A 339 -6.60 7.39 9.05
C ILE A 339 -5.96 7.26 7.67
N GLY A 340 -4.65 7.48 7.60
CA GLY A 340 -3.89 7.56 6.34
C GLY A 340 -3.76 8.97 5.78
N GLY A 341 -4.55 9.93 6.27
CA GLY A 341 -4.44 11.34 5.92
C GLY A 341 -4.71 11.62 4.44
N THR A 342 -4.05 12.64 3.87
CA THR A 342 -4.35 13.12 2.51
C THR A 342 -3.98 12.14 1.40
N CYS A 343 -2.76 11.56 1.45
CA CYS A 343 -2.16 10.87 0.29
C CYS A 343 -3.01 9.70 -0.21
N VAL A 344 -3.44 8.81 0.70
CA VAL A 344 -4.22 7.63 0.35
C VAL A 344 -5.70 7.95 0.12
N ASN A 345 -6.28 8.88 0.90
CA ASN A 345 -7.73 9.07 0.90
C ASN A 345 -8.23 10.08 -0.13
N ILE A 346 -7.55 11.23 -0.28
CA ILE A 346 -8.09 12.41 -0.98
C ILE A 346 -7.03 13.15 -1.81
N GLY A 347 -5.94 12.45 -2.15
CA GLY A 347 -4.75 13.03 -2.76
C GLY A 347 -4.16 12.13 -3.85
N CYS A 348 -2.96 11.63 -3.61
CA CYS A 348 -2.13 10.95 -4.61
C CYS A 348 -2.82 9.70 -5.18
N VAL A 349 -3.25 8.76 -4.34
CA VAL A 349 -3.87 7.51 -4.81
C VAL A 349 -5.12 7.79 -5.66
N PRO A 350 -6.16 8.48 -5.15
CA PRO A 350 -7.38 8.68 -5.92
C PRO A 350 -7.17 9.48 -7.21
N SER A 351 -6.36 10.55 -7.16
CA SER A 351 -6.09 11.35 -8.36
C SER A 351 -5.34 10.55 -9.43
N LYS A 352 -4.32 9.76 -9.05
CA LYS A 352 -3.50 9.03 -10.03
C LYS A 352 -4.28 7.87 -10.64
N THR A 353 -5.18 7.25 -9.88
CA THR A 353 -6.14 6.27 -10.41
C THR A 353 -7.06 6.88 -11.46
N LEU A 354 -7.70 8.01 -11.18
CA LEU A 354 -8.61 8.66 -12.14
C LEU A 354 -7.87 9.26 -13.35
N ILE A 355 -6.65 9.79 -13.16
CA ILE A 355 -5.81 10.26 -14.27
C ILE A 355 -5.49 9.10 -15.22
N ARG A 356 -5.11 7.92 -14.70
CA ARG A 356 -4.87 6.74 -15.53
C ARG A 356 -6.13 6.23 -16.22
N ALA A 357 -7.29 6.30 -15.57
CA ALA A 357 -8.56 5.99 -16.23
C ALA A 357 -8.82 6.96 -17.40
N ALA A 358 -8.71 8.28 -17.17
CA ALA A 358 -8.94 9.31 -18.20
C ALA A 358 -7.92 9.26 -19.34
N GLU A 359 -6.68 8.84 -19.08
CA GLU A 359 -5.66 8.65 -20.11
C GLU A 359 -6.05 7.58 -21.15
N THR A 360 -6.79 6.54 -20.77
CA THR A 360 -7.26 5.53 -21.73
C THR A 360 -8.10 6.15 -22.86
N LEU A 361 -8.89 7.19 -22.54
CA LEU A 361 -9.69 7.94 -23.51
C LEU A 361 -8.81 8.74 -24.48
N HIS A 362 -7.72 9.33 -23.95
CA HIS A 362 -6.73 10.01 -24.79
C HIS A 362 -5.98 9.02 -25.69
N ASN A 363 -5.59 7.86 -25.16
CA ASN A 363 -4.83 6.84 -25.89
C ASN A 363 -5.60 6.29 -27.09
N ALA A 364 -6.92 6.14 -26.99
CA ALA A 364 -7.75 5.76 -28.13
C ALA A 364 -7.67 6.81 -29.27
N ARG A 365 -7.73 8.10 -28.94
CA ARG A 365 -7.57 9.19 -29.93
C ARG A 365 -6.14 9.25 -30.47
N ALA A 366 -5.15 9.06 -29.61
CA ALA A 366 -3.73 9.09 -29.96
C ALA A 366 -3.33 7.91 -30.88
N ALA A 367 -4.08 6.81 -30.89
CA ALA A 367 -3.84 5.69 -31.79
C ALA A 367 -3.83 6.11 -33.28
N ALA A 368 -4.57 7.16 -33.64
CA ALA A 368 -4.60 7.73 -34.99
C ALA A 368 -3.24 8.24 -35.50
N ARG A 369 -2.23 8.36 -34.62
CA ARG A 369 -0.84 8.65 -35.02
C ARG A 369 -0.23 7.53 -35.86
N PHE A 370 -0.79 6.32 -35.81
CA PHE A 370 -0.37 5.17 -36.61
C PHE A 370 -1.38 4.89 -37.72
N ALA A 371 -0.94 5.01 -38.97
CA ALA A 371 -1.81 4.96 -40.16
C ALA A 371 -2.67 3.68 -40.32
N GLY A 372 -2.30 2.59 -39.64
CA GLY A 372 -3.01 1.31 -39.71
C GLY A 372 -3.83 0.95 -38.46
N ILE A 373 -3.99 1.88 -37.51
CA ILE A 373 -4.66 1.61 -36.23
C ILE A 373 -5.83 2.58 -36.06
N THR A 374 -7.00 2.01 -35.78
CA THR A 374 -8.19 2.74 -35.34
C THR A 374 -8.56 2.27 -33.95
N ALA A 375 -8.83 3.21 -33.05
CA ALA A 375 -9.34 2.93 -31.72
C ALA A 375 -10.38 3.99 -31.34
N GLU A 376 -11.38 3.58 -30.58
CA GLU A 376 -12.43 4.44 -30.04
C GLU A 376 -12.61 4.11 -28.56
N ALA A 377 -12.88 5.13 -27.74
CA ALA A 377 -13.17 4.98 -26.34
C ALA A 377 -14.12 6.10 -25.88
N GLU A 378 -15.04 5.75 -24.99
CA GLU A 378 -16.01 6.66 -24.40
C GLU A 378 -16.21 6.37 -22.92
N VAL A 379 -16.68 7.36 -22.18
CA VAL A 379 -17.06 7.20 -20.77
C VAL A 379 -18.48 6.64 -20.72
N THR A 380 -18.63 5.39 -20.30
CA THR A 380 -19.93 4.72 -20.19
C THR A 380 -20.51 4.75 -18.77
N ASP A 381 -19.67 4.65 -17.74
CA ASP A 381 -20.06 4.73 -16.31
C ASP A 381 -18.96 5.42 -15.50
N TRP A 382 -19.00 6.76 -15.41
CA TRP A 382 -18.06 7.51 -14.58
C TRP A 382 -18.20 7.18 -13.09
N ARG A 383 -19.44 6.97 -12.61
CA ARG A 383 -19.70 6.56 -11.23
C ARG A 383 -19.02 5.22 -10.92
N GLY A 384 -19.00 4.30 -11.88
CA GLY A 384 -18.25 3.04 -11.80
C GLY A 384 -16.75 3.23 -11.65
N THR A 385 -16.16 4.16 -12.40
CA THR A 385 -14.74 4.53 -12.24
C THR A 385 -14.44 5.11 -10.86
N VAL A 386 -15.33 5.96 -10.33
CA VAL A 386 -15.20 6.52 -8.96
C VAL A 386 -15.31 5.42 -7.90
N ARG A 387 -16.25 4.48 -8.03
CA ARG A 387 -16.35 3.32 -7.12
C ARG A 387 -15.06 2.48 -7.14
N GLN A 388 -14.48 2.23 -8.32
CA GLN A 388 -13.24 1.48 -8.44
C GLN A 388 -12.06 2.19 -7.73
N LYS A 389 -11.98 3.52 -7.86
CA LYS A 389 -11.05 4.35 -7.10
C LYS A 389 -11.25 4.16 -5.60
N ASP A 390 -12.49 4.23 -5.11
CA ASP A 390 -12.80 4.15 -3.67
C ASP A 390 -12.49 2.78 -3.06
N THR A 391 -12.69 1.70 -3.83
CA THR A 391 -12.25 0.36 -3.46
C THR A 391 -10.74 0.34 -3.24
N LEU A 392 -9.95 0.78 -4.22
CA LEU A 392 -8.48 0.81 -4.11
C LEU A 392 -8.00 1.69 -2.94
N VAL A 393 -8.61 2.87 -2.74
CA VAL A 393 -8.32 3.75 -1.61
C VAL A 393 -8.57 3.05 -0.28
N SER A 394 -9.70 2.35 -0.15
CA SER A 394 -10.08 1.64 1.07
C SER A 394 -9.13 0.47 1.36
N GLU A 395 -8.80 -0.33 0.34
CA GLU A 395 -7.84 -1.44 0.45
C GLU A 395 -6.45 -0.95 0.87
N LEU A 396 -5.93 0.10 0.22
CA LEU A 396 -4.62 0.65 0.57
C LEU A 396 -4.62 1.31 1.95
N ARG A 397 -5.70 2.00 2.34
CA ARG A 397 -5.83 2.55 3.70
C ARG A 397 -5.81 1.43 4.74
N GLN A 398 -6.55 0.36 4.51
CA GLN A 398 -6.61 -0.78 5.41
C GLN A 398 -5.22 -1.41 5.55
N ALA A 399 -4.63 -1.87 4.44
CA ALA A 399 -3.37 -2.62 4.43
C ALA A 399 -2.14 -1.79 4.83
N LYS A 400 -2.09 -0.51 4.48
CA LYS A 400 -0.88 0.33 4.67
C LYS A 400 -0.96 1.28 5.86
N TYR A 401 -2.08 1.30 6.59
CA TYR A 401 -2.22 2.15 7.77
C TYR A 401 -2.93 1.42 8.92
N VAL A 402 -4.16 0.94 8.72
CA VAL A 402 -4.95 0.34 9.81
C VAL A 402 -4.31 -0.97 10.29
N ASP A 403 -4.05 -1.90 9.38
CA ASP A 403 -3.51 -3.23 9.69
C ASP A 403 -2.06 -3.18 10.16
N LEU A 404 -1.37 -2.05 9.95
CA LEU A 404 -0.03 -1.85 10.49
C LEU A 404 -0.05 -1.61 12.01
N LEU A 405 -1.06 -0.93 12.56
CA LEU A 405 -1.05 -0.55 13.98
C LEU A 405 -0.86 -1.75 14.93
N PRO A 406 -1.58 -2.88 14.77
CA PRO A 406 -1.38 -4.04 15.63
C PRO A 406 -0.01 -4.71 15.49
N ALA A 407 0.71 -4.48 14.38
CA ALA A 407 2.05 -5.03 14.16
C ALA A 407 3.13 -4.34 15.00
N TYR A 408 2.84 -3.16 15.59
CA TYR A 408 3.79 -2.39 16.38
C TYR A 408 3.33 -2.25 17.84
N ASN A 409 3.80 -3.14 18.71
CA ASN A 409 3.52 -3.12 20.16
C ASN A 409 3.95 -1.81 20.86
N GLY A 410 4.84 -1.02 20.24
CA GLY A 410 5.29 0.28 20.76
C GLY A 410 4.41 1.46 20.37
N ILE A 411 3.33 1.27 19.61
CA ILE A 411 2.46 2.36 19.13
C ILE A 411 1.06 2.20 19.72
N ALA A 412 0.60 3.22 20.43
CA ALA A 412 -0.79 3.37 20.84
C ALA A 412 -1.47 4.43 19.97
N TYR A 413 -2.54 4.06 19.27
CA TYR A 413 -3.34 5.00 18.50
C TYR A 413 -4.40 5.67 19.38
N HIS A 414 -4.51 6.99 19.27
CA HIS A 414 -5.51 7.80 19.95
C HIS A 414 -6.33 8.58 18.91
N ASP A 415 -7.65 8.44 18.95
CA ASP A 415 -8.55 9.13 18.03
C ASP A 415 -9.08 10.43 18.65
N GLY A 416 -8.87 11.54 17.97
CA GLY A 416 -9.39 12.85 18.33
C GLY A 416 -8.46 14.01 17.99
N PRO A 417 -8.98 15.25 18.00
CA PRO A 417 -8.16 16.44 17.89
C PRO A 417 -7.18 16.54 19.06
N ALA A 418 -5.93 16.87 18.76
CA ALA A 418 -4.90 17.10 19.75
C ALA A 418 -4.76 18.60 20.07
N ARG A 419 -4.33 18.92 21.29
CA ARG A 419 -3.78 20.23 21.65
C ARG A 419 -2.43 20.05 22.33
N LEU A 420 -1.48 20.94 22.07
CA LEU A 420 -0.22 20.95 22.82
C LEU A 420 -0.49 21.26 24.30
N MET A 421 0.31 20.65 25.16
CA MET A 421 0.34 20.91 26.59
C MET A 421 1.79 20.88 27.10
N ASP A 422 2.01 21.41 28.30
CA ASP A 422 3.30 21.23 28.95
C ASP A 422 3.54 19.75 29.31
N GLY A 423 4.60 19.18 28.73
CA GLY A 423 5.01 17.78 28.93
C GLY A 423 4.13 16.75 28.22
N GLY A 424 3.41 17.12 27.16
CA GLY A 424 2.62 16.18 26.36
C GLY A 424 1.56 16.83 25.48
N VAL A 425 0.47 16.12 25.26
CA VAL A 425 -0.68 16.58 24.48
C VAL A 425 -2.00 16.31 25.21
N GLU A 426 -3.05 17.04 24.87
CA GLU A 426 -4.43 16.72 25.23
C GLU A 426 -5.14 16.12 24.03
N VAL A 427 -5.92 15.05 24.22
CA VAL A 427 -6.81 14.48 23.19
C VAL A 427 -8.18 14.25 23.83
N ASN A 428 -9.22 14.89 23.30
CA ASN A 428 -10.58 14.82 23.85
C ASN A 428 -10.66 15.09 25.37
N GLY A 429 -9.88 16.06 25.87
CA GLY A 429 -9.80 16.39 27.30
C GLY A 429 -8.99 15.40 28.15
N THR A 430 -8.42 14.36 27.54
CA THR A 430 -7.52 13.41 28.21
C THR A 430 -6.08 13.84 28.01
N ARG A 431 -5.34 14.01 29.09
CA ARG A 431 -3.90 14.33 29.03
C ARG A 431 -3.09 13.09 28.71
N ILE A 432 -2.21 13.21 27.71
CA ILE A 432 -1.26 12.19 27.26
C ILE A 432 0.15 12.74 27.48
N PRO A 433 0.84 12.35 28.57
CA PRO A 433 2.22 12.78 28.82
C PRO A 433 3.18 12.20 27.76
N ALA A 434 4.07 13.04 27.23
CA ALA A 434 5.08 12.63 26.27
C ALA A 434 6.37 13.44 26.41
N ALA A 435 7.53 12.79 26.28
CA ALA A 435 8.82 13.47 26.39
C ALA A 435 9.15 14.36 25.19
N LYS A 436 8.74 13.95 23.99
CA LYS A 436 8.93 14.66 22.71
C LYS A 436 7.63 14.68 21.91
N ILE A 437 7.49 15.65 21.01
CA ILE A 437 6.30 15.80 20.15
C ILE A 437 6.72 16.02 18.70
N ILE A 438 6.09 15.30 17.77
CA ILE A 438 6.17 15.55 16.33
C ILE A 438 4.80 15.98 15.81
N ILE A 439 4.73 17.15 15.18
CA ILE A 439 3.53 17.68 14.53
C ILE A 439 3.56 17.31 13.04
N ALA A 440 2.62 16.46 12.61
CA ALA A 440 2.49 15.89 11.27
C ALA A 440 1.06 16.03 10.73
N THR A 441 0.39 17.14 11.04
CA THR A 441 -1.05 17.40 10.79
C THR A 441 -1.40 17.72 9.33
N GLY A 442 -0.42 17.79 8.45
CA GLY A 442 -0.61 17.98 7.02
C GLY A 442 -1.19 19.37 6.67
N ALA A 443 -1.94 19.41 5.56
CA ALA A 443 -2.58 20.61 5.04
C ALA A 443 -3.94 20.31 4.40
N ARG A 444 -4.71 21.35 4.12
CA ARG A 444 -6.03 21.30 3.45
C ARG A 444 -6.08 22.25 2.25
N PRO A 445 -7.01 22.10 1.31
CA PRO A 445 -7.17 23.04 0.20
C PRO A 445 -7.30 24.50 0.67
N ALA A 446 -6.53 25.41 0.08
CA ALA A 446 -6.61 26.83 0.38
C ALA A 446 -7.67 27.50 -0.51
N VAL A 447 -8.48 28.36 0.10
CA VAL A 447 -9.50 29.16 -0.59
C VAL A 447 -8.93 30.54 -0.88
N PRO A 448 -8.90 31.00 -2.14
CA PRO A 448 -8.35 32.31 -2.48
C PRO A 448 -9.30 33.43 -2.04
N ALA A 449 -8.75 34.59 -1.72
CA ALA A 449 -9.53 35.80 -1.50
C ALA A 449 -10.07 36.35 -2.83
N ILE A 450 -11.25 35.89 -3.24
CA ILE A 450 -12.01 36.38 -4.40
C ILE A 450 -13.37 36.83 -3.88
N ALA A 451 -13.77 38.07 -4.17
CA ALA A 451 -15.06 38.59 -3.68
C ALA A 451 -16.22 37.70 -4.15
N GLY A 452 -17.09 37.30 -3.21
CA GLY A 452 -18.27 36.48 -3.47
C GLY A 452 -18.04 34.96 -3.40
N ILE A 453 -16.80 34.49 -3.23
CA ILE A 453 -16.46 33.04 -3.22
C ILE A 453 -17.18 32.27 -2.12
N GLU A 454 -17.43 32.91 -0.98
CA GLU A 454 -18.19 32.36 0.15
C GLU A 454 -19.65 32.05 -0.16
N THR A 455 -20.20 32.64 -1.23
CA THR A 455 -21.61 32.46 -1.63
C THR A 455 -21.79 31.41 -2.74
N VAL A 456 -20.70 30.91 -3.31
CA VAL A 456 -20.67 30.01 -4.46
C VAL A 456 -20.32 28.59 -4.02
N PRO A 457 -21.08 27.55 -4.41
CA PRO A 457 -20.65 26.17 -4.22
C PRO A 457 -19.43 25.91 -5.10
N TYR A 458 -18.33 25.52 -4.49
CA TYR A 458 -17.10 25.18 -5.20
C TYR A 458 -16.62 23.79 -4.81
N LEU A 459 -15.92 23.18 -5.76
CA LEU A 459 -15.17 21.97 -5.55
C LEU A 459 -13.78 22.31 -5.01
N THR A 460 -13.26 21.43 -4.17
CA THR A 460 -11.84 21.32 -3.87
C THR A 460 -11.27 20.08 -4.56
N SER A 461 -9.97 19.84 -4.47
CA SER A 461 -9.39 18.58 -4.95
C SER A 461 -10.07 17.36 -4.34
N THR A 462 -10.49 17.42 -3.07
CA THR A 462 -11.20 16.33 -2.39
C THR A 462 -12.55 16.07 -3.05
N THR A 463 -13.42 17.08 -3.07
CA THR A 463 -14.80 16.89 -3.58
C THR A 463 -14.86 16.68 -5.08
N ALA A 464 -13.86 17.17 -5.84
CA ALA A 464 -13.76 16.89 -7.27
C ALA A 464 -13.47 15.42 -7.57
N LEU A 465 -12.64 14.76 -6.75
CA LEU A 465 -12.32 13.34 -6.93
C LEU A 465 -13.48 12.40 -6.55
N ASP A 466 -14.52 12.94 -5.89
CA ASP A 466 -15.72 12.20 -5.45
C ASP A 466 -16.95 12.51 -6.31
N LEU A 467 -16.81 13.31 -7.37
CA LEU A 467 -17.91 13.58 -8.30
C LEU A 467 -18.37 12.30 -8.99
N GLU A 468 -19.57 11.85 -8.70
CA GLU A 468 -20.19 10.71 -9.38
C GLU A 468 -20.75 11.03 -10.76
N GLU A 469 -21.00 12.31 -11.04
CA GLU A 469 -21.52 12.81 -12.30
C GLU A 469 -20.62 13.92 -12.83
N LEU A 470 -20.29 13.85 -14.13
CA LEU A 470 -19.43 14.83 -14.79
C LEU A 470 -20.22 16.11 -15.10
N PRO A 471 -19.73 17.31 -14.70
CA PRO A 471 -20.37 18.56 -15.07
C PRO A 471 -20.22 18.84 -16.57
N ARG A 472 -21.11 19.67 -17.13
CA ARG A 472 -21.00 20.06 -18.56
C ARG A 472 -19.75 20.90 -18.83
N SER A 473 -19.38 21.74 -17.86
CA SER A 473 -18.17 22.55 -17.91
C SER A 473 -17.58 22.78 -16.53
N LEU A 474 -16.25 22.89 -16.47
CA LEU A 474 -15.51 23.07 -15.22
C LEU A 474 -14.54 24.25 -15.35
N LEU A 475 -14.72 25.24 -14.48
CA LEU A 475 -13.77 26.32 -14.28
C LEU A 475 -12.73 25.91 -13.22
N VAL A 476 -11.46 25.82 -13.58
CA VAL A 476 -10.38 25.48 -12.65
C VAL A 476 -9.60 26.74 -12.27
N ILE A 477 -9.64 27.13 -11.00
CA ILE A 477 -8.91 28.29 -10.48
C ILE A 477 -7.60 27.83 -9.83
N GLY A 478 -6.48 28.05 -10.51
CA GLY A 478 -5.14 27.70 -10.04
C GLY A 478 -4.33 26.93 -11.09
N GLY A 479 -3.15 27.45 -11.42
CA GLY A 479 -2.22 26.85 -12.40
C GLY A 479 -1.14 25.96 -11.79
N GLY A 480 -1.27 25.56 -10.51
CA GLY A 480 -0.35 24.63 -9.86
C GLY A 480 -0.61 23.18 -10.25
N TYR A 481 0.19 22.26 -9.72
CA TYR A 481 0.14 20.81 -10.07
C TYR A 481 -1.26 20.20 -9.92
N VAL A 482 -1.98 20.48 -8.83
CA VAL A 482 -3.37 20.00 -8.62
C VAL A 482 -4.29 20.49 -9.73
N GLY A 483 -4.20 21.77 -10.07
CA GLY A 483 -5.07 22.38 -11.07
C GLY A 483 -4.85 21.80 -12.45
N VAL A 484 -3.60 21.64 -12.87
CA VAL A 484 -3.28 21.10 -14.21
C VAL A 484 -3.60 19.61 -14.33
N GLU A 485 -3.31 18.80 -13.31
CA GLU A 485 -3.64 17.37 -13.31
C GLU A 485 -5.16 17.15 -13.43
N LEU A 486 -5.94 17.84 -12.60
CA LEU A 486 -7.39 17.68 -12.59
C LEU A 486 -8.04 18.30 -13.83
N ALA A 487 -7.52 19.41 -14.34
CA ALA A 487 -8.01 20.00 -15.58
C ALA A 487 -7.88 19.04 -16.77
N GLN A 488 -6.74 18.38 -16.92
CA GLN A 488 -6.54 17.44 -18.01
C GLN A 488 -7.36 16.15 -17.82
N MET A 489 -7.45 15.64 -16.60
CA MET A 489 -8.28 14.47 -16.27
C MET A 489 -9.75 14.72 -16.66
N PHE A 490 -10.35 15.82 -16.21
CA PHE A 490 -11.74 16.16 -16.54
C PHE A 490 -11.93 16.47 -18.03
N GLY A 491 -10.97 17.16 -18.66
CA GLY A 491 -11.01 17.42 -20.10
C GLY A 491 -11.04 16.13 -20.93
N ARG A 492 -10.21 15.16 -20.57
CA ARG A 492 -10.18 13.84 -21.22
C ARG A 492 -11.45 13.03 -20.97
N ALA A 493 -12.05 13.15 -19.79
CA ALA A 493 -13.35 12.56 -19.45
C ALA A 493 -14.54 13.22 -20.19
N GLY A 494 -14.31 14.27 -20.98
CA GLY A 494 -15.32 14.92 -21.82
C GLY A 494 -15.91 16.22 -21.27
N VAL A 495 -15.41 16.72 -20.14
CA VAL A 495 -15.84 18.00 -19.55
C VAL A 495 -15.22 19.16 -20.32
N LYS A 496 -16.00 20.21 -20.60
CA LYS A 496 -15.44 21.46 -21.15
C LYS A 496 -14.68 22.22 -20.05
N VAL A 497 -13.36 22.18 -20.07
CA VAL A 497 -12.53 22.79 -19.02
C VAL A 497 -11.99 24.16 -19.45
N THR A 498 -12.05 25.12 -18.52
CA THR A 498 -11.30 26.39 -18.60
C THR A 498 -10.46 26.55 -17.34
N LEU A 499 -9.14 26.59 -17.47
CA LEU A 499 -8.21 26.80 -16.37
C LEU A 499 -7.77 28.27 -16.34
N VAL A 500 -7.88 28.91 -15.18
CA VAL A 500 -7.52 30.31 -14.98
C VAL A 500 -6.43 30.47 -13.92
N CYS A 501 -5.41 31.28 -14.19
CA CYS A 501 -4.29 31.49 -13.27
C CYS A 501 -3.66 32.88 -13.40
N ARG A 502 -3.04 33.38 -12.31
CA ARG A 502 -2.46 34.73 -12.28
C ARG A 502 -1.22 34.91 -13.15
N SER A 503 -0.43 33.85 -13.33
CA SER A 503 0.85 33.91 -14.06
C SER A 503 0.84 32.95 -15.23
N ARG A 504 1.35 31.72 -15.06
CA ARG A 504 1.41 30.65 -16.05
C ARG A 504 1.14 29.30 -15.38
N LEU A 505 0.94 28.26 -16.18
CA LEU A 505 0.89 26.88 -15.65
C LEU A 505 2.24 26.50 -15.05
N LEU A 506 2.23 25.80 -13.92
CA LEU A 506 3.41 25.32 -13.22
C LEU A 506 4.49 26.42 -13.07
N PRO A 507 4.21 27.50 -12.34
CA PRO A 507 5.08 28.69 -12.30
C PRO A 507 6.48 28.41 -11.71
N GLU A 508 6.64 27.33 -10.95
CA GLU A 508 7.92 26.87 -10.39
C GLU A 508 8.76 26.04 -11.39
N ALA A 509 8.16 25.58 -12.48
CA ALA A 509 8.87 24.86 -13.54
C ALA A 509 9.59 25.83 -14.50
N GLU A 510 10.47 25.25 -15.32
CA GLU A 510 11.10 25.96 -16.44
C GLU A 510 10.03 26.59 -17.37
N PRO A 511 10.21 27.86 -17.80
CA PRO A 511 9.17 28.58 -18.56
C PRO A 511 8.82 27.91 -19.90
N GLU A 512 9.78 27.25 -20.55
CA GLU A 512 9.55 26.47 -21.77
C GLU A 512 8.63 25.26 -21.52
N ILE A 513 8.68 24.64 -20.33
CA ILE A 513 7.75 23.56 -19.96
C ILE A 513 6.35 24.12 -19.78
N SER A 514 6.21 25.25 -19.07
CA SER A 514 4.92 25.94 -18.90
C SER A 514 4.29 26.29 -20.26
N ALA A 515 5.07 26.84 -21.18
CA ALA A 515 4.62 27.24 -22.50
C ALA A 515 4.19 26.03 -23.35
N ALA A 516 5.02 24.98 -23.40
CA ALA A 516 4.72 23.77 -24.16
C ALA A 516 3.45 23.07 -23.63
N LEU A 517 3.34 22.90 -22.30
CA LEU A 517 2.16 22.28 -21.68
C LEU A 517 0.87 23.08 -21.96
N THR A 518 0.96 24.41 -21.97
CA THR A 518 -0.18 25.27 -22.30
C THR A 518 -0.66 25.03 -23.75
N GLY A 519 0.28 24.86 -24.69
CA GLY A 519 -0.03 24.47 -26.06
C GLY A 519 -0.73 23.11 -26.14
N TYR A 520 -0.19 22.10 -25.45
CA TYR A 520 -0.78 20.75 -25.45
C TYR A 520 -2.17 20.70 -24.81
N PHE A 521 -2.43 21.54 -23.80
CA PHE A 521 -3.78 21.68 -23.24
C PHE A 521 -4.74 22.27 -24.28
N ALA A 522 -4.32 23.28 -25.04
CA ALA A 522 -5.13 23.87 -26.10
C ALA A 522 -5.42 22.85 -27.23
N ASP A 523 -4.45 22.02 -27.61
CA ASP A 523 -4.63 20.93 -28.59
C ASP A 523 -5.66 19.89 -28.13
N GLU A 524 -5.79 19.69 -26.80
CA GLU A 524 -6.80 18.82 -26.19
C GLU A 524 -8.13 19.54 -25.85
N GLY A 525 -8.29 20.80 -26.28
CA GLY A 525 -9.52 21.58 -26.09
C GLY A 525 -9.70 22.16 -24.69
N ILE A 526 -8.64 22.19 -23.88
CA ILE A 526 -8.63 22.80 -22.54
C ILE A 526 -8.19 24.26 -22.69
N ALA A 527 -9.10 25.20 -22.40
CA ALA A 527 -8.79 26.62 -22.47
C ALA A 527 -7.93 27.03 -21.25
N VAL A 528 -6.84 27.76 -21.49
CA VAL A 528 -5.97 28.30 -20.43
C VAL A 528 -5.99 29.83 -20.51
N VAL A 529 -6.47 30.49 -19.45
CA VAL A 529 -6.47 31.95 -19.32
C VAL A 529 -5.49 32.32 -18.20
N SER A 530 -4.33 32.81 -18.61
CA SER A 530 -3.21 33.12 -17.73
C SER A 530 -3.00 34.64 -17.61
N GLY A 531 -2.12 35.13 -16.72
CA GLY A 531 -1.88 36.57 -16.60
C GLY A 531 -3.03 37.41 -16.03
N ILE A 532 -4.00 36.79 -15.35
CA ILE A 532 -5.23 37.48 -14.91
C ILE A 532 -5.18 38.01 -13.47
N ALA A 533 -5.99 39.03 -13.21
CA ALA A 533 -6.38 39.45 -11.86
C ALA A 533 -7.85 39.05 -11.57
N TYR A 534 -8.09 38.35 -10.47
CA TYR A 534 -9.45 37.99 -10.05
C TYR A 534 -10.22 39.22 -9.54
N ARG A 535 -11.46 39.40 -9.97
CA ARG A 535 -12.34 40.50 -9.50
C ARG A 535 -13.41 39.99 -8.56
N ALA A 536 -14.31 39.15 -9.07
CA ALA A 536 -15.43 38.62 -8.30
C ALA A 536 -15.89 37.28 -8.88
N ILE A 537 -16.46 36.44 -8.04
CA ILE A 537 -17.15 35.21 -8.43
C ILE A 537 -18.57 35.24 -7.88
N ARG A 538 -19.54 34.78 -8.66
CA ARG A 538 -20.95 34.74 -8.27
C ARG A 538 -21.64 33.50 -8.82
N LYS A 539 -22.79 33.15 -8.23
CA LYS A 539 -23.74 32.23 -8.88
C LYS A 539 -24.31 32.90 -10.14
N SER A 540 -24.45 32.12 -11.20
CA SER A 540 -25.20 32.48 -12.41
C SER A 540 -26.44 31.60 -12.53
N ASN A 541 -27.29 31.84 -13.53
CA ASN A 541 -28.49 31.03 -13.76
C ASN A 541 -28.15 29.56 -14.05
N ASP A 542 -26.99 29.31 -14.66
CA ASP A 542 -26.57 28.00 -15.17
C ASP A 542 -25.32 27.45 -14.47
N GLY A 543 -24.94 28.02 -13.31
CA GLY A 543 -23.77 27.58 -12.54
C GLY A 543 -23.05 28.74 -11.83
N VAL A 544 -21.82 29.01 -12.27
CA VAL A 544 -20.91 29.99 -11.66
C VAL A 544 -20.30 30.91 -12.71
N ALA A 545 -20.08 32.17 -12.35
CA ALA A 545 -19.47 33.18 -13.21
C ALA A 545 -18.30 33.84 -12.49
N LEU A 546 -17.09 33.75 -13.09
CA LEU A 546 -15.89 34.41 -12.60
C LEU A 546 -15.57 35.62 -13.49
N THR A 547 -15.55 36.80 -12.90
CA THR A 547 -15.05 38.01 -13.54
C THR A 547 -13.56 38.19 -13.26
N VAL A 548 -12.78 38.34 -14.32
CA VAL A 548 -11.33 38.51 -14.29
C VAL A 548 -10.95 39.75 -15.09
N ALA A 549 -9.83 40.37 -14.75
CA ALA A 549 -9.19 41.39 -15.57
C ALA A 549 -7.95 40.80 -16.26
N HIS A 550 -7.84 41.00 -17.57
CA HIS A 550 -6.68 40.67 -18.39
C HIS A 550 -6.30 41.91 -19.18
N ASP A 551 -5.05 42.37 -19.05
CA ASP A 551 -4.57 43.62 -19.69
C ASP A 551 -5.48 44.85 -19.49
N GLY A 552 -6.09 44.95 -18.30
CA GLY A 552 -7.01 46.03 -17.96
C GLY A 552 -8.43 45.90 -18.51
N GLN A 553 -8.72 44.88 -19.32
CA GLN A 553 -10.08 44.55 -19.78
C GLN A 553 -10.73 43.50 -18.89
N GLU A 554 -11.97 43.74 -18.48
CA GLU A 554 -12.74 42.77 -17.71
C GLU A 554 -13.45 41.78 -18.63
N THR A 555 -13.33 40.49 -18.31
CA THR A 555 -14.01 39.40 -19.00
C THR A 555 -14.68 38.51 -17.95
N THR A 556 -15.86 37.99 -18.26
CA THR A 556 -16.56 37.01 -17.42
C THR A 556 -16.49 35.64 -18.06
N ILE A 557 -16.18 34.63 -17.25
CA ILE A 557 -16.07 33.23 -17.66
C ILE A 557 -17.14 32.44 -16.88
N ASP A 558 -18.07 31.85 -17.60
CA ASP A 558 -19.16 31.02 -17.04
C ASP A 558 -18.82 29.53 -17.11
N ALA A 559 -19.19 28.78 -16.06
CA ALA A 559 -19.10 27.32 -16.02
C ALA A 559 -20.22 26.71 -15.16
N ASP A 560 -20.46 25.41 -15.32
CA ASP A 560 -21.42 24.64 -14.54
C ASP A 560 -20.95 24.49 -13.08
N GLN A 561 -19.66 24.15 -12.90
CA GLN A 561 -19.00 24.09 -11.60
C GLN A 561 -17.62 24.76 -11.61
N VAL A 562 -17.11 25.09 -10.42
CA VAL A 562 -15.76 25.63 -10.22
C VAL A 562 -14.95 24.76 -9.28
N LEU A 563 -13.70 24.47 -9.64
CA LEU A 563 -12.68 23.81 -8.82
C LEU A 563 -11.67 24.84 -8.33
N ILE A 564 -11.47 24.92 -7.01
CA ILE A 564 -10.44 25.73 -6.37
C ILE A 564 -9.19 24.87 -6.13
N ALA A 565 -8.10 25.21 -6.82
CA ALA A 565 -6.81 24.54 -6.77
C ALA A 565 -5.65 25.54 -6.57
N THR A 566 -5.87 26.58 -5.74
CA THR A 566 -4.93 27.71 -5.58
C THR A 566 -3.79 27.49 -4.59
N GLY A 567 -3.72 26.31 -3.97
CA GLY A 567 -2.69 25.95 -2.99
C GLY A 567 -3.28 25.17 -1.82
N ARG A 568 -2.46 24.98 -0.78
CA ARG A 568 -2.82 24.23 0.43
C ARG A 568 -2.41 25.02 1.67
N ALA A 569 -3.29 25.07 2.67
CA ALA A 569 -3.06 25.71 3.95
C ALA A 569 -2.68 24.64 5.01
N PRO A 570 -1.53 24.78 5.70
CA PRO A 570 -1.15 23.95 6.83
C PRO A 570 -2.22 23.84 7.91
N ASN A 571 -2.37 22.66 8.52
CA ASN A 571 -3.36 22.42 9.58
C ASN A 571 -2.73 22.57 10.95
N PHE A 572 -2.96 23.68 11.64
CA PHE A 572 -2.53 23.85 13.03
C PHE A 572 -3.51 24.65 13.89
N GLU A 573 -4.66 25.04 13.33
CA GLU A 573 -5.71 25.69 14.11
C GLU A 573 -6.13 24.79 15.29
N GLY A 574 -6.26 25.38 16.47
CA GLY A 574 -6.63 24.66 17.69
C GLY A 574 -5.50 23.90 18.39
N LEU A 575 -4.31 23.75 17.79
CA LEU A 575 -3.18 23.05 18.42
C LEU A 575 -2.54 23.81 19.59
N GLY A 576 -2.78 25.12 19.72
CA GLY A 576 -2.17 25.96 20.76
C GLY A 576 -0.69 26.29 20.51
N LEU A 577 -0.27 26.44 19.24
CA LEU A 577 1.14 26.65 18.88
C LEU A 577 1.76 27.88 19.57
N ALA A 578 1.04 29.01 19.57
CA ALA A 578 1.54 30.27 20.09
C ALA A 578 1.75 30.21 21.61
N GLU A 579 0.82 29.60 22.33
CA GLU A 579 0.91 29.39 23.78
C GLU A 579 2.11 28.53 24.18
N HIS A 580 2.57 27.66 23.29
CA HIS A 580 3.72 26.77 23.52
C HIS A 580 5.00 27.20 22.80
N GLY A 581 5.05 28.44 22.28
CA GLY A 581 6.26 29.03 21.69
C GLY A 581 6.69 28.41 20.36
N VAL A 582 5.77 27.79 19.63
CA VAL A 582 5.99 27.29 18.26
C VAL A 582 5.61 28.38 17.27
N VAL A 583 6.59 28.88 16.52
CA VAL A 583 6.42 30.00 15.60
C VAL A 583 5.99 29.53 14.20
N VAL A 584 5.01 30.23 13.64
CA VAL A 584 4.56 30.06 12.25
C VAL A 584 5.17 31.18 11.40
N SER A 585 5.64 30.83 10.20
CA SER A 585 6.20 31.77 9.24
C SER A 585 5.14 32.68 8.62
N PRO A 586 5.50 33.85 8.07
CA PRO A 586 4.56 34.69 7.32
C PRO A 586 3.91 34.00 6.11
N LYS A 587 4.52 32.91 5.61
CA LYS A 587 3.99 32.08 4.53
C LYS A 587 2.97 31.04 5.00
N GLY A 588 2.71 30.97 6.32
CA GLY A 588 1.64 30.17 6.91
C GLY A 588 2.02 28.74 7.29
N GLY A 589 3.30 28.37 7.31
CA GLY A 589 3.79 27.05 7.79
C GLY A 589 4.63 27.14 9.06
N ILE A 590 4.70 26.06 9.86
CA ILE A 590 5.52 25.99 11.08
C ILE A 590 6.99 26.13 10.71
N ILE A 591 7.71 27.03 11.39
CA ILE A 591 9.15 27.21 11.18
C ILE A 591 9.89 26.01 11.76
N VAL A 592 10.72 25.37 10.94
CA VAL A 592 11.64 24.32 11.34
C VAL A 592 13.05 24.60 10.86
N ASP A 593 14.05 24.05 11.55
CA ASP A 593 15.44 24.06 11.11
C ASP A 593 15.80 22.82 10.26
N ASP A 594 17.09 22.69 9.91
CA ASP A 594 17.62 21.58 9.11
C ASP A 594 17.51 20.21 9.79
N ARG A 595 17.10 20.13 11.06
CA ARG A 595 16.88 18.90 11.82
C ARG A 595 15.40 18.63 12.10
N MET A 596 14.51 19.40 11.46
CA MET A 596 13.06 19.38 11.63
C MET A 596 12.58 19.85 13.01
N ARG A 597 13.42 20.59 13.76
CA ARG A 597 13.07 21.13 15.08
C ARG A 597 12.29 22.42 14.92
N THR A 598 11.23 22.60 15.70
CA THR A 598 10.54 23.88 15.80
C THR A 598 11.32 24.87 16.67
N THR A 599 10.81 26.09 16.83
CA THR A 599 11.33 27.08 17.78
C THR A 599 11.21 26.65 19.25
N ARG A 600 10.43 25.60 19.55
CA ARG A 600 10.29 25.03 20.89
C ARG A 600 11.10 23.74 21.00
N SER A 601 12.04 23.70 21.94
CA SER A 601 12.83 22.50 22.22
C SER A 601 11.94 21.30 22.58
N GLY A 602 12.24 20.14 21.99
CA GLY A 602 11.46 18.92 22.17
C GLY A 602 10.22 18.80 21.27
N ILE A 603 9.90 19.83 20.48
CA ILE A 603 8.82 19.80 19.49
C ILE A 603 9.40 19.92 18.08
N TYR A 604 8.97 19.02 17.21
CA TYR A 604 9.35 18.91 15.81
C TYR A 604 8.11 19.07 14.93
N ALA A 605 8.30 19.43 13.67
CA ALA A 605 7.20 19.47 12.69
C ALA A 605 7.67 18.95 11.33
N VAL A 606 6.79 18.19 10.65
CA VAL A 606 7.15 17.45 9.43
C VAL A 606 5.99 17.38 8.44
N GLY A 607 6.32 17.28 7.15
CA GLY A 607 5.34 17.24 6.06
C GLY A 607 4.66 18.59 5.81
N ASP A 608 3.48 18.56 5.18
CA ASP A 608 2.82 19.76 4.65
C ASP A 608 2.59 20.88 5.68
N VAL A 609 2.56 20.57 6.99
CA VAL A 609 2.37 21.56 8.06
C VAL A 609 3.50 22.59 8.14
N THR A 610 4.68 22.24 7.62
CA THR A 610 5.85 23.12 7.51
C THR A 610 5.70 24.15 6.39
N GLY A 611 4.78 23.92 5.44
CA GLY A 611 4.54 24.78 4.29
C GLY A 611 5.55 24.67 3.15
N HIS A 612 6.47 23.71 3.18
CA HIS A 612 7.41 23.42 2.09
C HIS A 612 7.44 21.91 1.76
N ASP A 613 8.02 21.57 0.60
CA ASP A 613 8.21 20.20 0.10
C ASP A 613 6.99 19.27 0.29
N GLN A 614 5.82 19.74 -0.17
CA GLN A 614 4.51 19.08 0.04
C GLN A 614 4.33 17.83 -0.83
N PHE A 615 5.23 16.87 -0.66
CA PHE A 615 5.26 15.56 -1.32
C PHE A 615 5.28 14.46 -0.27
N VAL A 616 4.52 13.38 -0.51
CA VAL A 616 4.39 12.29 0.47
C VAL A 616 5.72 11.65 0.86
N TYR A 617 6.64 11.48 -0.10
CA TYR A 617 7.96 10.91 0.16
C TYR A 617 8.86 11.86 0.97
N MET A 618 8.72 13.18 0.81
CA MET A 618 9.44 14.16 1.63
C MET A 618 8.85 14.27 3.03
N ALA A 619 7.53 14.19 3.15
CA ALA A 619 6.84 14.14 4.43
C ALA A 619 7.29 12.92 5.25
N ALA A 620 7.37 11.74 4.63
CA ALA A 620 7.90 10.53 5.27
C ALA A 620 9.41 10.62 5.57
N TYR A 621 10.22 11.13 4.65
CA TYR A 621 11.66 11.32 4.85
C TYR A 621 11.95 12.27 6.04
N GLY A 622 11.32 13.45 6.07
CA GLY A 622 11.44 14.39 7.18
C GLY A 622 10.96 13.81 8.50
N ALA A 623 9.85 13.07 8.50
CA ALA A 623 9.32 12.37 9.68
C ALA A 623 10.29 11.34 10.27
N LYS A 624 10.91 10.52 9.41
CA LYS A 624 11.94 9.55 9.82
C LYS A 624 13.14 10.25 10.46
N LEU A 625 13.60 11.37 9.90
CA LEU A 625 14.70 12.14 10.49
C LEU A 625 14.30 12.78 11.81
N ALA A 626 13.12 13.40 11.89
CA ALA A 626 12.60 14.02 13.10
C ALA A 626 12.46 13.01 14.26
N ALA A 627 11.91 11.81 13.99
CA ALA A 627 11.80 10.75 14.99
C ALA A 627 13.18 10.33 15.53
N ARG A 628 14.15 10.12 14.63
CA ARG A 628 15.52 9.78 15.03
C ARG A 628 16.20 10.91 15.81
N ASN A 629 16.01 12.16 15.40
CA ASN A 629 16.56 13.33 16.06
C ASN A 629 15.97 13.52 17.46
N ALA A 630 14.64 13.40 17.59
CA ALA A 630 13.91 13.46 18.85
C ALA A 630 14.41 12.45 19.89
N LEU A 631 14.79 11.25 19.44
CA LEU A 631 15.26 10.15 20.29
C LEU A 631 16.78 10.11 20.49
N ASN A 632 17.59 10.63 19.55
CA ASN A 632 19.03 10.37 19.50
C ASN A 632 19.92 11.62 19.40
N GLY A 633 19.45 12.79 19.81
CA GLY A 633 20.33 13.96 20.03
C GLY A 633 20.51 14.90 18.83
N ASP A 634 19.57 14.90 17.87
CA ASP A 634 19.48 15.90 16.80
C ASP A 634 20.67 15.98 15.81
N ASP A 635 21.30 14.86 15.46
CA ASP A 635 22.47 14.85 14.58
C ASP A 635 22.16 14.75 13.07
N LEU A 636 20.94 14.35 12.69
CA LEU A 636 20.60 14.13 11.29
C LEU A 636 20.03 15.38 10.64
N ARG A 637 20.50 15.70 9.43
CA ARG A 637 20.04 16.84 8.65
C ARG A 637 19.11 16.41 7.51
N TYR A 638 18.07 17.20 7.30
CA TYR A 638 17.18 17.12 6.16
C TYR A 638 17.85 17.76 4.95
N ASP A 639 17.94 16.99 3.87
CA ASP A 639 18.51 17.43 2.59
C ASP A 639 17.52 17.13 1.46
N ASN A 640 17.08 18.18 0.78
CA ASN A 640 16.17 18.12 -0.36
C ASN A 640 16.85 18.50 -1.70
N SER A 641 18.18 18.62 -1.74
CA SER A 641 18.92 19.04 -2.93
C SER A 641 18.69 18.16 -4.17
N ALA A 642 18.44 16.86 -3.96
CA ALA A 642 18.12 15.88 -4.99
C ALA A 642 16.66 15.40 -4.94
N MET A 643 15.74 16.21 -4.41
CA MET A 643 14.31 15.91 -4.37
C MET A 643 13.72 15.94 -5.79
N PRO A 644 13.22 14.81 -6.32
CA PRO A 644 12.44 14.83 -7.55
C PRO A 644 11.04 15.39 -7.28
N ALA A 645 10.43 16.00 -8.30
CA ALA A 645 9.04 16.42 -8.31
C ALA A 645 8.39 15.97 -9.62
N ILE A 646 7.15 15.47 -9.56
CA ILE A 646 6.42 14.97 -10.73
C ILE A 646 5.00 15.55 -10.72
N VAL A 647 4.57 16.02 -11.89
CA VAL A 647 3.19 16.40 -12.20
C VAL A 647 2.68 15.42 -13.26
N PHE A 648 1.60 14.71 -12.93
CA PHE A 648 1.05 13.62 -13.73
C PHE A 648 0.08 14.11 -14.82
N THR A 649 0.45 15.18 -15.51
CA THR A 649 -0.13 15.50 -16.83
C THR A 649 0.41 14.53 -17.88
N ASP A 650 -0.11 14.62 -19.10
CA ASP A 650 0.47 13.99 -20.29
C ASP A 650 0.67 15.03 -21.40
N PRO A 651 1.92 15.36 -21.79
CA PRO A 651 3.17 14.79 -21.29
C PRO A 651 3.41 15.06 -19.78
N GLN A 652 4.08 14.13 -19.10
CA GLN A 652 4.41 14.26 -17.67
C GLN A 652 5.50 15.31 -17.49
N VAL A 653 5.37 16.15 -16.46
CA VAL A 653 6.43 17.08 -16.06
C VAL A 653 7.17 16.47 -14.87
N ALA A 654 8.48 16.31 -14.99
CA ALA A 654 9.33 15.82 -13.93
C ALA A 654 10.56 16.73 -13.77
N SER A 655 10.94 17.06 -12.55
CA SER A 655 12.10 17.91 -12.27
C SER A 655 12.88 17.40 -11.07
N VAL A 656 14.17 17.74 -11.01
CA VAL A 656 15.01 17.56 -9.84
C VAL A 656 16.11 18.63 -9.82
N GLY A 657 16.47 19.12 -8.64
CA GLY A 657 17.49 20.15 -8.47
C GLY A 657 17.01 21.54 -8.93
N LEU A 658 17.94 22.35 -9.42
CA LEU A 658 17.71 23.77 -9.69
C LEU A 658 17.19 24.01 -11.11
N THR A 659 16.24 24.93 -11.25
CA THR A 659 15.97 25.58 -12.54
C THR A 659 17.13 26.50 -12.91
N GLU A 660 17.22 26.89 -14.18
CA GLU A 660 18.21 27.84 -14.64
C GLU A 660 18.13 29.15 -13.85
N ALA A 661 16.93 29.70 -13.67
CA ALA A 661 16.72 30.95 -12.95
C ALA A 661 17.16 30.84 -11.49
N THR A 662 16.81 29.75 -10.80
CA THR A 662 17.19 29.52 -9.41
C THR A 662 18.69 29.29 -9.26
N ALA A 663 19.33 28.55 -10.17
CA ALA A 663 20.77 28.33 -10.17
C ALA A 663 21.56 29.63 -10.34
N ARG A 664 21.12 30.50 -11.27
CA ARG A 664 21.71 31.83 -11.46
C ARG A 664 21.49 32.73 -10.23
N ALA A 665 20.29 32.73 -9.65
CA ALA A 665 19.98 33.50 -8.45
C ALA A 665 20.80 33.04 -7.23
N ALA A 666 21.16 31.75 -7.16
CA ALA A 666 22.05 31.18 -6.16
C ALA A 666 23.54 31.49 -6.40
N GLY A 667 23.88 32.22 -7.47
CA GLY A 667 25.24 32.65 -7.77
C GLY A 667 26.09 31.66 -8.57
N HIS A 668 25.51 30.57 -9.09
CA HIS A 668 26.24 29.67 -9.97
C HIS A 668 26.49 30.32 -11.34
N ALA A 669 27.68 30.08 -11.90
CA ALA A 669 27.89 30.24 -13.33
C ALA A 669 27.22 29.05 -14.03
N VAL A 670 26.21 29.29 -14.87
CA VAL A 670 25.34 28.23 -15.40
C VAL A 670 25.49 28.08 -16.90
N ARG A 671 25.62 26.83 -17.37
CA ARG A 671 25.34 26.39 -18.74
C ARG A 671 24.04 25.60 -18.76
N VAL A 672 23.31 25.68 -19.87
CA VAL A 672 22.08 24.89 -20.07
C VAL A 672 22.13 24.18 -21.41
N SER A 673 21.44 23.05 -21.47
CA SER A 673 21.17 22.30 -22.69
C SER A 673 19.70 21.92 -22.72
N THR A 674 19.02 22.16 -23.84
CA THR A 674 17.62 21.82 -24.04
C THR A 674 17.46 21.11 -25.37
N ILE A 675 16.89 19.91 -25.35
CA ILE A 675 16.55 19.14 -26.55
C ILE A 675 15.04 18.92 -26.63
N GLY A 676 14.50 18.89 -27.84
CA GLY A 676 13.12 18.45 -28.08
C GLY A 676 13.02 16.92 -28.11
N LEU A 677 11.83 16.38 -27.86
CA LEU A 677 11.61 14.93 -28.01
C LEU A 677 11.61 14.45 -29.47
N ASP A 678 11.59 15.36 -30.45
CA ASP A 678 11.88 15.07 -31.85
C ASP A 678 13.33 14.59 -32.09
N GLN A 679 14.21 14.77 -31.09
CA GLN A 679 15.57 14.24 -31.11
C GLN A 679 15.72 12.94 -30.31
N VAL A 680 14.67 12.48 -29.62
CA VAL A 680 14.70 11.28 -28.78
C VAL A 680 14.13 10.09 -29.55
N PRO A 681 14.93 9.04 -29.85
CA PRO A 681 14.50 7.90 -30.67
C PRO A 681 13.21 7.23 -30.18
N ARG A 682 13.02 7.11 -28.86
CA ARG A 682 11.81 6.53 -28.28
C ARG A 682 10.55 7.31 -28.66
N ALA A 683 10.60 8.64 -28.58
CA ALA A 683 9.49 9.53 -28.90
C ALA A 683 9.18 9.53 -30.41
N LEU A 684 10.22 9.48 -31.26
CA LEU A 684 10.07 9.30 -32.70
C LEU A 684 9.37 7.98 -33.04
N ALA A 685 9.77 6.87 -32.40
CA ALA A 685 9.13 5.57 -32.59
C ALA A 685 7.67 5.56 -32.11
N ALA A 686 7.37 6.29 -31.03
CA ALA A 686 6.02 6.47 -30.50
C ALA A 686 5.15 7.42 -31.36
N ARG A 687 5.75 8.15 -32.32
CA ARG A 687 5.11 9.25 -33.07
C ARG A 687 4.49 10.29 -32.14
N ASP A 688 5.09 10.50 -30.97
CA ASP A 688 4.72 11.49 -29.99
C ASP A 688 5.96 12.25 -29.55
N THR A 689 6.22 13.35 -30.24
CA THR A 689 7.38 14.23 -29.99
C THR A 689 7.00 15.43 -29.14
N ARG A 690 5.85 15.39 -28.44
CA ARG A 690 5.46 16.43 -27.49
C ARG A 690 6.40 16.43 -26.30
N GLY A 691 7.12 17.52 -26.09
CA GLY A 691 7.93 17.71 -24.89
C GLY A 691 9.38 18.12 -25.16
N LEU A 692 10.13 18.20 -24.07
CA LEU A 692 11.53 18.63 -24.05
C LEU A 692 12.26 18.05 -22.83
N ILE A 693 13.58 18.02 -22.91
CA ILE A 693 14.47 17.69 -21.79
C ILE A 693 15.48 18.83 -21.66
N LYS A 694 15.57 19.42 -20.46
CA LYS A 694 16.53 20.46 -20.12
C LYS A 694 17.44 20.02 -18.98
N LEU A 695 18.73 20.23 -19.15
CA LEU A 695 19.75 20.06 -18.13
C LEU A 695 20.37 21.41 -17.76
N VAL A 696 20.60 21.60 -16.47
CA VAL A 696 21.23 22.78 -15.89
C VAL A 696 22.54 22.33 -15.23
N ALA A 697 23.67 22.89 -15.67
CA ALA A 697 24.99 22.48 -15.19
C ALA A 697 25.84 23.69 -14.78
N GLU A 698 26.73 23.47 -13.83
CA GLU A 698 27.71 24.46 -13.40
C GLU A 698 28.81 24.62 -14.46
N ALA A 699 29.10 25.85 -14.85
CA ALA A 699 30.19 26.17 -15.76
C ALA A 699 31.55 25.87 -15.11
N GLY A 700 32.47 25.32 -15.90
CA GLY A 700 33.80 24.90 -15.42
C GLY A 700 33.79 23.48 -14.85
N SER A 701 33.10 23.24 -13.73
CA SER A 701 33.07 21.91 -13.09
C SER A 701 32.25 20.88 -13.88
N GLY A 702 31.26 21.33 -14.67
CA GLY A 702 30.34 20.47 -15.39
C GLY A 702 29.35 19.72 -14.49
N ARG A 703 29.33 20.01 -13.18
CA ARG A 703 28.43 19.35 -12.23
C ARG A 703 26.98 19.58 -12.60
N LEU A 704 26.18 18.51 -12.62
CA LEU A 704 24.74 18.61 -12.86
C LEU A 704 24.06 19.29 -11.65
N LEU A 705 23.39 20.41 -11.90
CA LEU A 705 22.68 21.19 -10.88
C LEU A 705 21.16 20.95 -10.92
N GLY A 706 20.63 20.59 -12.08
CA GLY A 706 19.20 20.30 -12.23
C GLY A 706 18.87 19.63 -13.56
N ALA A 707 17.76 18.92 -13.58
CA ALA A 707 17.19 18.30 -14.77
C ALA A 707 15.67 18.49 -14.79
N HIS A 708 15.13 18.76 -15.96
CA HIS A 708 13.71 19.06 -16.17
C HIS A 708 13.24 18.34 -17.43
N VAL A 709 12.20 17.51 -17.29
CA VAL A 709 11.68 16.63 -18.33
C VAL A 709 10.20 16.93 -18.51
N LEU A 710 9.78 17.21 -19.73
CA LEU A 710 8.40 17.17 -20.17
C LEU A 710 8.31 16.06 -21.22
N ALA A 711 7.75 14.91 -20.88
CA ALA A 711 7.71 13.76 -21.80
C ALA A 711 6.59 12.77 -21.47
N PRO A 712 5.99 12.09 -22.48
CA PRO A 712 5.22 10.87 -22.24
C PRO A 712 6.11 9.85 -21.54
N GLU A 713 5.63 9.25 -20.45
CA GLU A 713 6.40 8.30 -19.63
C GLU A 713 7.73 8.90 -19.10
N GLY A 714 7.80 10.22 -18.95
CA GLY A 714 9.00 10.95 -18.50
C GLY A 714 9.24 10.90 -17.00
N ALA A 715 8.23 10.54 -16.19
CA ALA A 715 8.31 10.53 -14.73
C ALA A 715 9.42 9.64 -14.19
N ASP A 716 9.61 8.45 -14.75
CA ASP A 716 10.61 7.51 -14.24
C ASP A 716 12.04 7.93 -14.63
N SER A 717 12.18 8.63 -15.76
CA SER A 717 13.49 9.05 -16.27
C SER A 717 14.19 10.03 -15.33
N ILE A 718 13.43 10.86 -14.60
CA ILE A 718 13.98 11.88 -13.69
C ILE A 718 14.80 11.27 -12.55
N GLN A 719 14.50 10.03 -12.16
CA GLN A 719 15.17 9.39 -11.03
C GLN A 719 16.66 9.14 -11.31
N THR A 720 17.04 8.95 -12.59
CA THR A 720 18.45 8.86 -12.98
C THR A 720 19.17 10.18 -12.71
N ALA A 721 18.55 11.32 -13.05
CA ALA A 721 19.10 12.63 -12.76
C ALA A 721 19.15 12.93 -11.25
N ALA A 722 18.16 12.47 -10.49
CA ALA A 722 18.17 12.62 -9.03
C ALA A 722 19.37 11.89 -8.38
N LEU A 723 19.67 10.67 -8.82
CA LEU A 723 20.86 9.94 -8.39
C LEU A 723 22.15 10.65 -8.82
N ALA A 724 22.21 11.15 -10.05
CA ALA A 724 23.37 11.88 -10.55
C ALA A 724 23.67 13.14 -9.72
N ILE A 725 22.65 13.96 -9.44
CA ILE A 725 22.79 15.16 -8.60
C ILE A 725 23.22 14.79 -7.18
N ARG A 726 22.59 13.77 -6.59
CA ARG A 726 22.94 13.30 -5.24
C ARG A 726 24.39 12.85 -5.12
N GLN A 727 24.95 12.25 -6.17
CA GLN A 727 26.34 11.79 -6.22
C GLN A 727 27.31 12.86 -6.74
N GLY A 728 26.82 14.06 -7.09
CA GLY A 728 27.65 15.14 -7.61
C GLY A 728 28.25 14.86 -8.99
N LEU A 729 27.59 14.03 -9.81
CA LEU A 729 28.05 13.69 -11.15
C LEU A 729 28.01 14.89 -12.11
N THR A 730 28.86 14.83 -13.11
CA THR A 730 28.98 15.83 -14.17
C THR A 730 28.14 15.46 -15.40
N ILE A 731 27.92 16.42 -16.28
CA ILE A 731 27.30 16.17 -17.59
C ILE A 731 28.10 15.17 -18.44
N ASN A 732 29.43 15.11 -18.28
CA ASN A 732 30.27 14.13 -18.99
C ASN A 732 30.03 12.72 -18.46
N ASP A 733 29.87 12.56 -17.14
CA ASP A 733 29.53 11.26 -16.57
C ASP A 733 28.20 10.73 -17.13
N LEU A 734 27.21 11.60 -17.34
CA LEU A 734 25.96 11.24 -18.02
C LEU A 734 26.19 10.89 -19.49
N ALA A 735 26.96 11.70 -20.22
CA ALA A 735 27.24 11.49 -21.65
C ALA A 735 27.99 10.17 -21.93
N ASP A 736 28.97 9.85 -21.08
CA ASP A 736 29.83 8.66 -21.20
C ASP A 736 29.13 7.38 -20.74
N THR A 737 28.06 7.50 -19.96
CA THR A 737 27.26 6.35 -19.51
C THR A 737 26.51 5.72 -20.68
N ILE A 738 26.44 4.38 -20.67
CA ILE A 738 25.64 3.62 -21.63
C ILE A 738 24.17 3.68 -21.20
N PHE A 739 23.33 4.33 -22.02
CA PHE A 739 21.89 4.29 -21.88
C PHE A 739 21.28 3.32 -22.90
N PRO A 740 20.27 2.52 -22.51
CA PRO A 740 19.55 1.68 -23.46
C PRO A 740 18.91 2.53 -24.56
N TYR A 741 19.20 2.20 -25.82
CA TYR A 741 18.60 2.83 -26.99
C TYR A 741 17.08 2.68 -27.00
N LEU A 742 16.36 3.66 -27.55
CA LEU A 742 14.88 3.68 -27.62
C LEU A 742 14.23 3.66 -26.23
N THR A 743 14.80 4.39 -25.27
CA THR A 743 14.15 4.67 -23.99
C THR A 743 14.01 6.18 -23.79
N THR A 744 12.99 6.63 -23.03
CA THR A 744 12.85 8.07 -22.72
C THR A 744 14.05 8.58 -21.93
N VAL A 745 14.62 7.74 -21.07
CA VAL A 745 15.78 8.07 -20.24
C VAL A 745 17.06 8.30 -21.05
N GLU A 746 17.19 7.72 -22.25
CA GLU A 746 18.26 8.05 -23.21
C GLU A 746 18.30 9.55 -23.54
N GLY A 747 17.16 10.23 -23.48
CA GLY A 747 17.08 11.68 -23.67
C GLY A 747 17.94 12.48 -22.69
N LEU A 748 18.21 11.97 -21.48
CA LEU A 748 19.15 12.61 -20.55
C LEU A 748 20.59 12.59 -21.09
N LYS A 749 21.02 11.48 -21.70
CA LYS A 749 22.33 11.38 -22.35
C LYS A 749 22.43 12.34 -23.54
N LEU A 750 21.40 12.36 -24.40
CA LEU A 750 21.38 13.24 -25.56
C LEU A 750 21.42 14.72 -25.14
N ALA A 751 20.69 15.09 -24.09
CA ALA A 751 20.74 16.43 -23.52
C ALA A 751 22.12 16.76 -22.93
N ALA A 752 22.81 15.78 -22.34
CA ALA A 752 24.18 15.97 -21.84
C ALA A 752 25.19 16.17 -23.00
N LEU A 753 25.07 15.42 -24.09
CA LEU A 753 25.90 15.60 -25.28
C LEU A 753 25.67 16.94 -25.99
N ALA A 754 24.43 17.44 -25.94
CA ALA A 754 24.01 18.70 -26.55
C ALA A 754 24.66 19.96 -25.93
N PHE A 755 25.40 19.83 -24.81
CA PHE A 755 26.22 20.92 -24.29
C PHE A 755 27.37 21.29 -25.23
N ASP A 756 27.96 20.31 -25.92
CA ASP A 756 29.21 20.47 -26.69
C ASP A 756 29.08 19.99 -28.15
N LYS A 757 28.02 19.24 -28.48
CA LYS A 757 27.80 18.66 -29.82
C LYS A 757 26.42 19.03 -30.35
N ASP A 758 26.28 19.08 -31.67
CA ASP A 758 24.99 19.18 -32.34
C ASP A 758 24.37 17.78 -32.45
N VAL A 759 23.26 17.55 -31.74
CA VAL A 759 22.59 16.23 -31.67
C VAL A 759 22.19 15.71 -33.04
N ALA A 760 21.82 16.61 -33.97
CA ALA A 760 21.44 16.22 -35.32
C ALA A 760 22.61 15.65 -36.15
N LYS A 761 23.85 15.83 -35.69
CA LYS A 761 25.07 15.31 -36.34
C LYS A 761 25.62 14.06 -35.66
N LEU A 762 24.97 13.55 -34.61
CA LEU A 762 25.35 12.32 -33.94
C LEU A 762 24.81 11.10 -34.69
N SER A 763 25.64 10.06 -34.84
CA SER A 763 25.15 8.75 -35.30
C SER A 763 24.37 8.05 -34.19
N CYS A 764 23.60 7.01 -34.52
CA CYS A 764 22.88 6.20 -33.53
C CYS A 764 23.80 5.78 -32.37
N CYS A 765 23.35 6.06 -31.14
CA CYS A 765 24.06 5.73 -29.89
C CYS A 765 25.46 6.37 -29.72
N ALA A 766 25.82 7.40 -30.49
CA ALA A 766 27.11 8.07 -30.31
C ALA A 766 27.26 8.63 -28.89
N GLY A 767 28.41 8.36 -28.27
CA GLY A 767 28.92 9.00 -27.05
C GLY A 767 29.92 10.08 -27.41
#